data_AF-A0A8H6T5H3-F1
#
_entry.id   AF-A0A8H6T5H3-F1
#
_cell.length_a   1.000
_cell.length_b   1.000
_cell.length_c   1.000
_cell.angle_alpha   90.00
_cell.angle_beta   90.00
_cell.angle_gamma   90.00
#
_symmetry.space_group_name_H-M   'P 1'
#
loop_
_entity.id
_entity.type
_entity.pdbx_description
1 polymer ?
#
loop_
_entity_poly.entity_id
_entity_poly.type
_entity_poly.pdbx_seq_one_letter_code
_entity_poly.pdbx_strand_id
1 'polypeptide(L)'
;MFLLAFKKADAFSSLPSSDTNPDGPRDHVPIRILTYGPQAPVPKRAPDDLRRYIKRILDGQSATLSVTYDHIYGACFSAVCVADAGEDLYDKVKAELQMATDRLSREITGLGQPQDAEAAARWIEAFVAKCTWFEKQVSLLQSVLTHLDQVYVQRAQTLTIRELAFSAFASSIFGRRPHAETLQVAVSHLVNGERHAGVVADSKTCIPALIQHLYAHQQFSAFELRYRDMTRDFYETNSTDFHDKFKDAPQTFFEHVQTQLNAEMERSKQLLPVGSWAVVREAALKALLKQRMKWIAENTVGSYLDAKDFASLKAMNTLFSQADNAKVVCDAFGVHILKSVQAIVKNPAEDDKMVERLLALHALAESAIQTCFLEVAGYQTSSDLPSTSTVPAARPKQEFVYAFRDAFQHGFKSRRNKPAEMIARYLDKLLRKGQGAKTNAQYEQQIDQVLGLSRFTEDKDVFRGFYLRALAKRLLLEKSASNDFEITILNKLKKDYDPEFSAGGEMFTDLALSNDLITEHHRKLPLKGEGRKLKVMVLKQGAWPYSQQPQGIRLPTTMQEQLGKFEAFYKAKHQGRTLHWQSSVSTMTLTAHFSEQKELSVSLYQGVILLLFNESSTISFKEIAQATELEDGLLRLTLQSLACGKKRVLRKQPAGRDVNDNDVFHFNETFTDSLTRIHINSIQAKVSAEESKATQSAIDGERSASLDAAIVRIMKAKKEVMHGALVNAVIDAVKNHFTPDVPAIKLASTSDLFQLDTSYGGSRQSLYHPPPHSSQQYISPMSLGPPQGYDPRLAHPVYPGAPQIQPYSSQAVAELARRTRHSAQPPAPPAPPQAGPSTSGGGAAADDDVDADYEDKRRRNTQASARFRIKKKMRSLELERSVSDLTGRAEELEREAADLRRENGWLKEIVMLRGGGHLAGIDLSGGMGQHQRPQGRQREESESESEGEGGKGKGKGKARKSKPPSVNVGFKPSPPERGAFPLDHDGECKEQMKLYMSCLRSNANKSSPCRPLSKDYLDCRMNKGLMERDEWANLGFQQQRTDPPTDPDPPPKPPSSSPT
;
A
#
# COMPACT_ATOMS: atom_id res chain seq x y z
N MET A 1 17.90 50.53 -6.51
CA MET A 1 17.17 50.37 -7.84
C MET A 1 17.08 51.71 -8.57
N PHE A 2 18.17 52.46 -8.53
CA PHE A 2 18.73 53.64 -9.23
C PHE A 2 19.43 53.22 -10.53
N LEU A 3 18.55 52.66 -11.49
CA LEU A 3 18.88 52.74 -12.92
C LEU A 3 17.92 51.85 -13.72
N LEU A 4 16.65 52.26 -13.83
CA LEU A 4 15.98 51.76 -15.06
C LEU A 4 14.69 52.55 -15.27
N ALA A 5 14.76 53.86 -15.70
CA ALA A 5 13.56 54.28 -16.47
C ALA A 5 13.95 55.38 -17.47
N PHE A 6 14.76 55.02 -18.49
CA PHE A 6 14.63 55.75 -19.78
C PHE A 6 14.57 54.74 -20.92
N LYS A 7 13.41 54.09 -21.07
CA LYS A 7 13.13 53.68 -22.48
C LYS A 7 11.67 53.25 -22.60
N LYS A 8 10.74 54.23 -22.83
CA LYS A 8 9.66 53.85 -23.77
C LYS A 8 8.67 55.01 -23.91
N ALA A 9 8.95 55.97 -24.89
CA ALA A 9 7.70 56.47 -25.51
C ALA A 9 8.00 56.95 -26.94
N ASP A 10 8.08 56.01 -27.94
CA ASP A 10 7.69 56.18 -29.36
C ASP A 10 6.31 55.58 -29.59
N ALA A 11 5.22 56.42 -29.66
CA ALA A 11 4.24 56.13 -30.74
C ALA A 11 2.99 57.01 -30.54
N PHE A 12 2.88 58.19 -31.24
CA PHE A 12 1.60 58.48 -31.91
C PHE A 12 1.82 59.60 -32.92
N SER A 13 2.18 59.23 -34.22
CA SER A 13 1.82 59.79 -35.54
C SER A 13 0.49 59.21 -36.02
N SER A 14 -0.59 60.11 -36.27
CA SER A 14 -1.25 60.17 -37.59
C SER A 14 -2.20 61.38 -37.62
N LEU A 15 -1.92 62.38 -38.47
CA LEU A 15 -2.55 62.59 -39.79
C LEU A 15 -2.18 63.99 -40.30
N PRO A 16 -2.41 64.23 -41.71
CA PRO A 16 -2.06 63.97 -43.12
C PRO A 16 -1.53 65.23 -43.82
N SER A 17 -0.51 65.00 -44.63
CA SER A 17 0.18 65.31 -45.91
C SER A 17 -0.75 66.03 -46.89
N SER A 18 -0.40 67.37 -47.22
CA SER A 18 -0.52 67.87 -48.61
C SER A 18 0.50 68.99 -48.86
N ASP A 19 1.53 68.74 -49.68
CA ASP A 19 2.00 69.14 -51.04
C ASP A 19 2.52 70.59 -51.01
N THR A 20 3.95 70.81 -51.14
CA THR A 20 4.49 71.66 -52.22
C THR A 20 6.00 71.87 -51.99
N ASN A 21 6.89 71.19 -52.84
CA ASN A 21 8.04 71.57 -53.69
C ASN A 21 8.91 72.64 -53.03
N PRO A 22 10.31 72.47 -53.12
CA PRO A 22 11.65 72.82 -52.62
C PRO A 22 12.28 73.97 -53.43
N ASP A 23 11.85 75.23 -53.13
CA ASP A 23 12.76 76.31 -53.55
C ASP A 23 12.27 77.64 -52.99
N GLY A 24 12.78 78.04 -51.71
CA GLY A 24 12.94 79.49 -51.47
C GLY A 24 13.61 79.75 -50.11
N PRO A 25 14.47 80.81 -49.89
CA PRO A 25 15.73 81.21 -49.25
C PRO A 25 15.63 81.20 -47.72
N ARG A 26 16.36 80.23 -47.05
CA ARG A 26 16.93 80.16 -45.69
C ARG A 26 16.96 81.54 -45.02
N ASP A 27 15.77 81.97 -44.41
CA ASP A 27 15.73 83.08 -43.42
C ASP A 27 16.35 82.64 -42.09
N HIS A 28 17.71 82.64 -41.94
CA HIS A 28 18.50 82.84 -40.71
C HIS A 28 17.74 83.67 -39.67
N VAL A 29 16.86 83.01 -38.86
CA VAL A 29 16.44 83.68 -37.61
C VAL A 29 17.65 83.81 -36.67
N PRO A 30 18.30 84.96 -36.50
CA PRO A 30 19.40 85.05 -35.53
C PRO A 30 18.92 84.69 -34.10
N ILE A 31 19.25 83.46 -33.53
CA ILE A 31 19.33 83.22 -32.06
C ILE A 31 20.10 84.37 -31.40
N ARG A 32 19.41 85.38 -30.93
CA ARG A 32 19.92 86.43 -30.02
C ARG A 32 20.30 85.83 -28.66
N ILE A 33 21.49 85.38 -28.45
CA ILE A 33 22.08 85.18 -27.11
C ILE A 33 22.10 86.52 -26.36
N LEU A 34 20.99 86.85 -25.56
CA LEU A 34 20.99 87.97 -24.59
C LEU A 34 22.07 87.76 -23.52
N THR A 35 23.34 88.10 -23.78
CA THR A 35 24.35 88.35 -22.72
C THR A 35 23.82 89.38 -21.71
N TYR A 36 23.22 88.92 -20.51
CA TYR A 36 22.88 89.72 -19.31
C TYR A 36 24.09 90.51 -18.82
N GLY A 37 24.48 91.72 -19.36
CA GLY A 37 25.17 92.84 -18.72
C GLY A 37 24.78 93.00 -17.24
N PRO A 38 25.77 93.44 -16.22
CA PRO A 38 25.60 93.54 -14.76
C PRO A 38 24.24 94.18 -14.40
N GLN A 39 23.15 93.37 -14.16
CA GLN A 39 21.80 93.57 -13.58
C GLN A 39 21.85 94.58 -12.41
N ALA A 40 21.30 95.86 -12.58
CA ALA A 40 20.57 96.76 -11.67
C ALA A 40 20.28 96.09 -10.32
N PRO A 41 20.55 96.84 -9.07
CA PRO A 41 20.28 96.35 -7.71
C PRO A 41 18.85 95.77 -7.58
N VAL A 42 18.64 94.40 -7.48
CA VAL A 42 17.45 93.64 -7.04
C VAL A 42 16.68 94.45 -5.98
N PRO A 43 15.41 94.99 -6.31
CA PRO A 43 14.59 95.73 -5.33
C PRO A 43 14.42 94.94 -4.02
N LYS A 44 14.92 95.34 -2.83
CA LYS A 44 14.74 94.90 -1.43
C LYS A 44 13.34 94.36 -1.18
N ARG A 45 12.27 94.43 -2.26
CA ARG A 45 10.89 93.95 -2.08
C ARG A 45 10.64 92.69 -2.93
N ALA A 46 11.63 91.91 -3.42
CA ALA A 46 11.57 90.83 -4.43
C ALA A 46 10.92 89.57 -3.83
N PRO A 47 11.04 89.20 -2.49
CA PRO A 47 10.37 88.04 -1.89
C PRO A 47 8.88 88.31 -1.62
N ASP A 48 8.49 89.59 -1.39
CA ASP A 48 7.07 89.94 -1.17
C ASP A 48 6.30 89.95 -2.49
N ASP A 49 6.96 90.32 -3.55
CA ASP A 49 6.34 90.28 -4.89
C ASP A 49 6.18 88.83 -5.39
N LEU A 50 7.18 87.95 -5.03
CA LEU A 50 7.11 86.52 -5.41
C LEU A 50 6.06 85.79 -4.57
N ARG A 51 5.87 86.27 -3.31
CA ARG A 51 4.81 85.69 -2.47
C ARG A 51 3.42 85.96 -3.09
N ARG A 52 3.16 87.19 -3.65
CA ARG A 52 1.86 87.53 -4.27
C ARG A 52 1.62 86.68 -5.51
N TYR A 53 2.70 86.43 -6.26
CA TYR A 53 2.55 85.58 -7.47
C TYR A 53 2.31 84.12 -7.08
N ILE A 54 2.98 83.63 -5.99
CA ILE A 54 2.80 82.24 -5.50
C ILE A 54 1.36 82.08 -4.98
N LYS A 55 0.84 83.12 -4.32
CA LYS A 55 -0.55 83.05 -3.83
C LYS A 55 -1.53 82.99 -5.01
N ARG A 56 -1.30 83.74 -6.06
CA ARG A 56 -2.22 83.74 -7.22
C ARG A 56 -2.16 82.40 -7.97
N ILE A 57 -0.95 81.78 -7.96
CA ILE A 57 -0.82 80.48 -8.63
C ILE A 57 -1.54 79.40 -7.80
N LEU A 58 -1.48 79.55 -6.48
CA LEU A 58 -2.10 78.52 -5.63
C LEU A 58 -3.60 78.78 -5.48
N ASP A 59 -4.15 80.05 -5.97
CA ASP A 59 -5.60 80.35 -5.94
C ASP A 59 -6.22 80.05 -7.31
N GLY A 60 -5.38 79.49 -8.22
CA GLY A 60 -5.94 79.10 -9.53
C GLY A 60 -6.17 80.29 -10.45
N GLN A 61 -5.62 81.51 -10.12
CA GLN A 61 -5.75 82.72 -10.97
C GLN A 61 -4.48 82.95 -11.78
N SER A 62 -3.89 81.80 -12.26
CA SER A 62 -2.61 81.90 -12.98
C SER A 62 -2.79 82.61 -14.33
N ALA A 63 -4.06 82.76 -14.86
CA ALA A 63 -4.37 83.41 -16.15
C ALA A 63 -4.48 84.93 -15.98
N THR A 64 -4.49 85.42 -14.76
CA THR A 64 -4.64 86.87 -14.49
C THR A 64 -3.33 87.45 -13.98
N LEU A 65 -2.24 86.57 -14.26
CA LEU A 65 -0.97 87.11 -13.73
C LEU A 65 -0.46 88.24 -14.64
N SER A 66 -0.16 89.46 -14.02
CA SER A 66 0.29 90.66 -14.76
C SER A 66 1.71 90.48 -15.31
N VAL A 67 2.34 89.14 -14.98
CA VAL A 67 3.73 88.95 -15.43
C VAL A 67 3.87 87.52 -15.97
N THR A 68 5.03 87.32 -16.97
CA THR A 68 5.23 85.98 -17.59
C THR A 68 5.95 85.04 -16.60
N TYR A 69 5.71 83.70 -16.75
CA TYR A 69 6.36 82.69 -15.89
C TYR A 69 7.90 82.82 -15.94
N ASP A 70 8.48 83.41 -17.06
CA ASP A 70 9.93 83.63 -17.18
C ASP A 70 10.41 84.75 -16.24
N HIS A 71 9.46 85.58 -16.11
CA HIS A 71 9.79 86.68 -15.17
C HIS A 71 9.79 86.17 -13.72
N ILE A 72 8.90 85.34 -13.31
CA ILE A 72 8.83 84.75 -11.96
C ILE A 72 10.04 83.81 -11.74
N TYR A 73 10.38 83.11 -12.81
CA TYR A 73 11.58 82.25 -12.73
C TYR A 73 12.84 83.09 -12.53
N GLY A 74 12.97 84.20 -13.33
CA GLY A 74 14.14 85.10 -13.21
C GLY A 74 14.18 85.81 -11.86
N ALA A 75 12.96 86.13 -11.35
CA ALA A 75 12.88 86.80 -10.04
C ALA A 75 13.27 85.83 -8.92
N CYS A 76 12.93 84.58 -9.08
CA CYS A 76 13.38 83.54 -8.11
C CYS A 76 14.89 83.39 -8.14
N PHE A 77 15.47 83.43 -9.37
CA PHE A 77 16.96 83.33 -9.49
C PHE A 77 17.63 84.51 -8.79
N SER A 78 17.08 85.64 -9.06
CA SER A 78 17.73 86.85 -8.49
C SER A 78 17.58 86.85 -6.96
N ALA A 79 16.44 86.41 -6.43
CA ALA A 79 16.17 86.40 -4.98
C ALA A 79 17.02 85.33 -4.27
N VAL A 80 17.25 84.17 -4.87
CA VAL A 80 17.93 83.03 -4.19
C VAL A 80 19.43 83.08 -4.48
N CYS A 81 19.88 83.41 -5.74
CA CYS A 81 21.32 83.25 -6.10
C CYS A 81 22.05 84.59 -5.94
N VAL A 82 21.29 85.70 -6.00
CA VAL A 82 22.01 87.00 -5.98
C VAL A 82 21.77 87.68 -4.64
N ALA A 83 20.55 87.62 -4.03
CA ALA A 83 20.19 88.40 -2.82
C ALA A 83 20.24 87.51 -1.57
N ASP A 84 20.64 86.18 -1.66
CA ASP A 84 20.73 85.18 -0.57
C ASP A 84 19.47 85.21 0.30
N ALA A 85 18.29 85.55 -0.24
CA ALA A 85 17.02 85.59 0.51
C ALA A 85 16.25 84.28 0.30
N GLY A 86 16.85 83.10 0.14
CA GLY A 86 16.24 81.78 -0.12
C GLY A 86 15.44 81.29 1.11
N GLU A 87 15.97 81.53 2.38
CA GLU A 87 15.25 81.10 3.59
C GLU A 87 13.92 81.85 3.75
N ASP A 88 13.91 83.16 3.56
CA ASP A 88 12.68 83.98 3.67
C ASP A 88 11.65 83.58 2.61
N LEU A 89 12.06 83.36 1.35
CA LEU A 89 11.13 82.93 0.29
C LEU A 89 10.60 81.52 0.56
N TYR A 90 11.44 80.59 1.08
CA TYR A 90 10.97 79.22 1.43
C TYR A 90 9.92 79.28 2.53
N ASP A 91 10.08 80.16 3.59
CA ASP A 91 9.07 80.27 4.67
C ASP A 91 7.76 80.84 4.13
N LYS A 92 7.89 81.73 3.21
CA LYS A 92 6.65 82.31 2.64
C LYS A 92 5.91 81.28 1.76
N VAL A 93 6.69 80.48 1.00
CA VAL A 93 6.05 79.41 0.19
C VAL A 93 5.40 78.39 1.13
N LYS A 94 6.07 78.08 2.19
CA LYS A 94 5.49 77.13 3.16
C LYS A 94 4.19 77.70 3.73
N ALA A 95 4.14 78.97 4.19
CA ALA A 95 2.92 79.59 4.74
C ALA A 95 1.78 79.60 3.72
N GLU A 96 2.18 79.92 2.43
CA GLU A 96 1.09 80.01 1.42
C GLU A 96 0.58 78.61 1.06
N LEU A 97 1.42 77.60 1.09
CA LEU A 97 0.96 76.21 0.82
C LEU A 97 0.06 75.72 1.97
N GLN A 98 0.42 76.15 3.22
CA GLN A 98 -0.45 75.75 4.35
C GLN A 98 -1.83 76.42 4.23
N MET A 99 -1.88 77.67 3.86
CA MET A 99 -3.17 78.37 3.69
C MET A 99 -3.97 77.76 2.54
N ALA A 100 -3.28 77.44 1.49
CA ALA A 100 -3.97 76.83 0.34
C ALA A 100 -4.54 75.45 0.71
N THR A 101 -3.76 74.64 1.41
CA THR A 101 -4.27 73.30 1.78
C THR A 101 -5.40 73.44 2.79
N ASP A 102 -5.41 74.45 3.71
CA ASP A 102 -6.54 74.66 4.66
C ASP A 102 -7.81 75.07 3.89
N ARG A 103 -7.58 75.91 2.93
CA ARG A 103 -8.75 76.27 2.08
C ARG A 103 -9.34 75.04 1.40
N LEU A 104 -8.45 74.23 0.79
CA LEU A 104 -8.95 73.00 0.14
C LEU A 104 -9.64 72.08 1.15
N SER A 105 -9.07 72.06 2.32
CA SER A 105 -9.71 71.24 3.37
C SER A 105 -11.13 71.73 3.65
N ARG A 106 -11.42 73.02 3.72
CA ARG A 106 -12.78 73.56 3.97
C ARG A 106 -13.72 73.27 2.79
N GLU A 107 -13.17 73.31 1.62
CA GLU A 107 -14.00 73.01 0.44
C GLU A 107 -14.43 71.53 0.41
N ILE A 108 -13.48 70.69 0.84
CA ILE A 108 -13.82 69.26 0.86
C ILE A 108 -14.86 68.99 1.96
N THR A 109 -14.75 69.73 3.03
CA THR A 109 -15.77 69.59 4.09
C THR A 109 -17.13 70.09 3.60
N GLY A 110 -17.14 71.05 2.71
CA GLY A 110 -18.38 71.65 2.18
C GLY A 110 -19.11 70.69 1.24
N LEU A 111 -18.42 69.53 0.80
CA LEU A 111 -19.05 68.59 -0.15
C LEU A 111 -20.02 67.67 0.59
N GLY A 112 -20.05 67.69 1.91
CA GLY A 112 -21.00 66.88 2.71
C GLY A 112 -20.71 65.38 2.61
N GLN A 113 -21.39 64.50 3.46
CA GLN A 113 -21.17 63.04 3.47
C GLN A 113 -22.13 62.36 2.48
N PRO A 114 -21.52 61.43 1.75
CA PRO A 114 -22.37 60.76 0.76
C PRO A 114 -23.33 59.76 1.42
N GLN A 115 -24.66 59.69 0.90
CA GLN A 115 -25.68 58.82 1.54
C GLN A 115 -25.87 57.53 0.73
N ASP A 116 -25.54 57.62 -0.60
CA ASP A 116 -25.69 56.40 -1.43
C ASP A 116 -24.52 56.26 -2.41
N ALA A 117 -24.57 55.19 -3.24
CA ALA A 117 -23.43 54.88 -4.13
C ALA A 117 -23.25 55.96 -5.20
N GLU A 118 -24.30 56.51 -5.70
CA GLU A 118 -24.19 57.57 -6.73
C GLU A 118 -23.61 58.87 -6.14
N ALA A 119 -24.14 59.22 -4.93
CA ALA A 119 -23.57 60.40 -4.24
C ALA A 119 -22.10 60.18 -3.85
N ALA A 120 -21.79 58.95 -3.56
CA ALA A 120 -20.38 58.62 -3.23
C ALA A 120 -19.48 58.77 -4.45
N ALA A 121 -19.98 58.38 -5.65
CA ALA A 121 -19.16 58.53 -6.89
C ALA A 121 -18.92 60.01 -7.21
N ARG A 122 -19.95 60.79 -7.02
CA ARG A 122 -19.78 62.23 -7.32
C ARG A 122 -18.82 62.88 -6.33
N TRP A 123 -19.01 62.44 -5.12
CA TRP A 123 -18.09 63.00 -4.12
C TRP A 123 -16.63 62.65 -4.44
N ILE A 124 -16.33 61.33 -4.80
CA ILE A 124 -14.93 60.92 -5.09
C ILE A 124 -14.43 61.65 -6.34
N GLU A 125 -15.32 61.85 -7.32
CA GLU A 125 -14.88 62.58 -8.54
C GLU A 125 -14.50 64.02 -8.20
N ALA A 126 -15.36 64.61 -7.39
CA ALA A 126 -15.05 66.00 -6.98
C ALA A 126 -13.75 66.04 -6.15
N PHE A 127 -13.61 65.09 -5.29
CA PHE A 127 -12.37 65.04 -4.48
C PHE A 127 -11.14 64.84 -5.37
N VAL A 128 -11.22 63.89 -6.34
CA VAL A 128 -10.08 63.63 -7.25
C VAL A 128 -9.77 64.89 -8.07
N ALA A 129 -10.84 65.61 -8.45
CA ALA A 129 -10.61 66.86 -9.22
C ALA A 129 -9.82 67.88 -8.38
N LYS A 130 -10.17 67.91 -7.11
CA LYS A 130 -9.42 68.86 -6.25
C LYS A 130 -7.97 68.41 -6.05
N CYS A 131 -7.71 67.09 -5.96
CA CYS A 131 -6.33 66.58 -5.88
C CYS A 131 -5.55 66.89 -7.17
N THR A 132 -6.27 66.67 -8.26
CA THR A 132 -5.57 66.92 -9.55
C THR A 132 -5.22 68.41 -9.68
N TRP A 133 -6.20 69.18 -9.29
CA TRP A 133 -5.92 70.63 -9.37
C TRP A 133 -4.71 71.00 -8.51
N PHE A 134 -4.64 70.59 -7.28
CA PHE A 134 -3.52 70.96 -6.38
C PHE A 134 -2.20 70.45 -6.93
N GLU A 135 -2.22 69.20 -7.45
CA GLU A 135 -0.96 68.63 -7.99
C GLU A 135 -0.47 69.44 -9.20
N LYS A 136 -1.42 69.95 -10.03
CA LYS A 136 -1.00 70.78 -11.19
C LYS A 136 -0.40 72.11 -10.71
N GLN A 137 -1.00 72.64 -9.65
CA GLN A 137 -0.46 73.93 -9.15
C GLN A 137 0.92 73.73 -8.53
N VAL A 138 1.14 72.62 -7.91
CA VAL A 138 2.45 72.37 -7.28
C VAL A 138 3.50 72.13 -8.38
N SER A 139 3.09 71.45 -9.45
CA SER A 139 4.06 71.24 -10.56
C SER A 139 4.46 72.58 -11.19
N LEU A 140 3.47 73.40 -11.38
CA LEU A 140 3.77 74.74 -11.93
C LEU A 140 4.65 75.54 -10.96
N LEU A 141 4.36 75.41 -9.66
CA LEU A 141 5.18 76.13 -8.65
C LEU A 141 6.62 75.59 -8.65
N GLN A 142 6.74 74.33 -8.79
CA GLN A 142 8.09 73.72 -8.82
C GLN A 142 8.87 74.20 -10.05
N SER A 143 8.15 74.40 -11.17
CA SER A 143 8.84 74.81 -12.40
C SER A 143 9.30 76.27 -12.32
N VAL A 144 8.50 77.11 -11.66
CA VAL A 144 8.84 78.56 -11.68
C VAL A 144 9.79 78.87 -10.53
N LEU A 145 9.85 77.96 -9.51
CA LEU A 145 10.76 78.22 -8.39
C LEU A 145 11.88 77.18 -8.36
N THR A 146 12.40 76.80 -9.46
CA THR A 146 13.40 75.71 -9.61
C THR A 146 14.69 76.06 -8.86
N HIS A 147 15.04 77.37 -8.90
CA HIS A 147 16.34 77.75 -8.29
C HIS A 147 16.25 77.71 -6.76
N LEU A 148 15.00 77.80 -6.24
CA LEU A 148 14.83 77.62 -4.79
C LEU A 148 15.09 76.16 -4.38
N ASP A 149 14.66 75.13 -5.18
CA ASP A 149 14.89 73.70 -4.90
C ASP A 149 16.36 73.31 -5.16
N GLN A 150 17.06 73.88 -6.22
CA GLN A 150 18.38 73.38 -6.67
C GLN A 150 19.49 74.07 -5.88
N VAL A 151 19.15 75.25 -5.31
CA VAL A 151 20.29 75.98 -4.70
C VAL A 151 20.05 76.05 -3.19
N TYR A 152 18.89 76.62 -2.71
CA TYR A 152 18.72 76.82 -1.25
C TYR A 152 18.37 75.49 -0.57
N VAL A 153 17.32 74.71 -1.09
CA VAL A 153 16.85 73.47 -0.44
C VAL A 153 18.01 72.46 -0.35
N GLN A 154 18.94 72.44 -1.38
CA GLN A 154 20.08 71.49 -1.32
C GLN A 154 21.10 71.93 -0.26
N ARG A 155 21.23 73.24 -0.20
CA ARG A 155 22.21 73.76 0.79
C ARG A 155 21.66 73.62 2.22
N ALA A 156 20.38 73.89 2.45
CA ALA A 156 19.78 73.93 3.80
C ALA A 156 19.32 72.52 4.20
N GLN A 157 19.45 71.46 3.26
CA GLN A 157 19.02 70.06 3.49
C GLN A 157 17.58 70.01 4.03
N THR A 158 16.66 70.78 3.49
CA THR A 158 15.22 70.76 3.85
C THR A 158 14.41 70.18 2.69
N LEU A 159 12.95 70.12 2.96
CA LEU A 159 12.09 69.43 1.97
C LEU A 159 11.98 70.25 0.68
N THR A 160 11.99 69.54 -0.44
CA THR A 160 11.72 70.23 -1.72
C THR A 160 10.29 70.79 -1.75
N ILE A 161 10.10 71.60 -2.61
CA ILE A 161 8.79 72.26 -2.69
C ILE A 161 7.69 71.20 -2.91
N ARG A 162 8.00 70.26 -3.70
CA ARG A 162 7.03 69.17 -3.90
C ARG A 162 6.82 68.38 -2.62
N GLU A 163 7.88 68.04 -1.95
CA GLU A 163 7.75 67.25 -0.70
C GLU A 163 7.04 68.06 0.38
N LEU A 164 7.33 69.34 0.42
CA LEU A 164 6.68 70.21 1.41
C LEU A 164 5.19 70.35 1.09
N ALA A 165 4.82 70.55 -0.19
CA ALA A 165 3.39 70.69 -0.59
C ALA A 165 2.63 69.40 -0.34
N PHE A 166 3.20 68.24 -0.69
CA PHE A 166 2.49 66.95 -0.52
C PHE A 166 2.42 66.58 0.95
N SER A 167 3.44 66.95 1.77
CA SER A 167 3.34 66.67 3.24
C SER A 167 2.27 67.56 3.89
N ALA A 168 2.23 68.82 3.43
CA ALA A 168 1.19 69.71 4.00
C ALA A 168 -0.21 69.25 3.56
N PHE A 169 -0.31 68.77 2.34
CA PHE A 169 -1.60 68.25 1.85
C PHE A 169 -1.98 66.98 2.62
N ALA A 170 -1.05 66.11 2.80
CA ALA A 170 -1.36 64.83 3.50
C ALA A 170 -1.80 65.10 4.94
N SER A 171 -1.17 66.06 5.62
CA SER A 171 -1.52 66.34 7.03
C SER A 171 -2.87 67.06 7.12
N SER A 172 -3.20 67.87 6.19
CA SER A 172 -4.41 68.71 6.31
C SER A 172 -5.62 68.00 5.70
N ILE A 173 -5.39 67.09 4.77
CA ILE A 173 -6.57 66.50 4.10
C ILE A 173 -6.68 65.03 4.56
N PHE A 174 -5.62 64.25 4.45
CA PHE A 174 -5.72 62.81 4.80
C PHE A 174 -5.52 62.62 6.30
N GLY A 175 -4.86 63.55 7.03
CA GLY A 175 -4.53 63.43 8.47
C GLY A 175 -5.71 63.84 9.34
N ARG A 176 -6.77 64.44 8.66
CA ARG A 176 -7.94 64.82 9.47
C ARG A 176 -8.96 63.68 9.49
N ARG A 177 -9.51 63.41 10.66
CA ARG A 177 -10.37 62.22 10.85
C ARG A 177 -11.68 62.34 10.04
N PRO A 178 -12.29 63.45 9.93
CA PRO A 178 -13.58 63.54 9.21
C PRO A 178 -13.40 63.26 7.70
N HIS A 179 -12.33 63.68 7.16
CA HIS A 179 -12.10 63.41 5.72
C HIS A 179 -11.79 61.93 5.47
N ALA A 180 -10.98 61.43 6.34
CA ALA A 180 -10.65 60.00 6.19
C ALA A 180 -11.91 59.12 6.35
N GLU A 181 -12.82 59.51 7.25
CA GLU A 181 -14.05 58.73 7.46
C GLU A 181 -15.00 58.87 6.26
N THR A 182 -15.10 60.10 5.83
CA THR A 182 -15.99 60.30 4.66
C THR A 182 -15.48 59.54 3.43
N LEU A 183 -14.14 59.63 3.26
CA LEU A 183 -13.55 58.86 2.14
C LEU A 183 -13.81 57.35 2.30
N GLN A 184 -13.75 56.88 3.50
CA GLN A 184 -14.03 55.44 3.73
C GLN A 184 -15.50 55.13 3.47
N VAL A 185 -16.35 55.96 3.90
CA VAL A 185 -17.80 55.72 3.69
C VAL A 185 -18.11 55.76 2.19
N ALA A 186 -17.52 56.75 1.55
CA ALA A 186 -17.78 56.84 0.11
C ALA A 186 -17.31 55.60 -0.65
N VAL A 187 -16.10 55.13 -0.29
CA VAL A 187 -15.57 53.93 -0.96
C VAL A 187 -16.41 52.72 -0.57
N SER A 188 -16.86 52.63 0.67
CA SER A 188 -17.70 51.49 1.12
C SER A 188 -19.04 51.47 0.37
N HIS A 189 -19.71 52.56 0.18
CA HIS A 189 -20.99 52.59 -0.54
C HIS A 189 -20.83 52.16 -2.00
N LEU A 190 -19.68 52.55 -2.59
CA LEU A 190 -19.49 52.19 -4.01
C LEU A 190 -19.19 50.70 -4.15
N VAL A 191 -18.34 50.23 -3.21
CA VAL A 191 -17.93 48.82 -3.34
C VAL A 191 -19.09 47.92 -2.92
N ASN A 192 -19.78 48.28 -1.80
CA ASN A 192 -20.90 47.42 -1.35
C ASN A 192 -22.08 47.51 -2.31
N GLY A 193 -22.33 48.70 -2.83
CA GLY A 193 -23.35 48.82 -3.90
C GLY A 193 -23.09 47.86 -5.06
N GLU A 194 -21.84 47.73 -5.43
CA GLU A 194 -21.52 46.78 -6.53
C GLU A 194 -21.70 45.33 -6.07
N ARG A 195 -21.38 45.08 -4.77
CA ARG A 195 -21.52 43.70 -4.28
C ARG A 195 -22.98 43.28 -4.24
N HIS A 196 -23.94 44.21 -4.06
CA HIS A 196 -25.37 43.88 -3.92
C HIS A 196 -26.07 43.99 -5.27
N ALA A 197 -25.80 44.90 -6.23
CA ALA A 197 -26.67 45.26 -7.36
C ALA A 197 -25.94 45.07 -8.68
N GLY A 198 -24.46 44.45 -8.66
CA GLY A 198 -23.71 44.07 -9.89
C GLY A 198 -23.57 45.24 -10.86
N VAL A 199 -23.95 46.61 -10.68
CA VAL A 199 -23.55 47.64 -11.65
C VAL A 199 -23.50 49.00 -10.93
N VAL A 200 -22.18 49.44 -10.66
CA VAL A 200 -21.99 50.92 -10.56
C VAL A 200 -20.87 51.33 -11.52
N ALA A 201 -21.11 51.41 -12.86
CA ALA A 201 -20.14 51.80 -13.91
C ALA A 201 -19.18 52.89 -13.41
N ASP A 202 -19.50 53.55 -12.28
CA ASP A 202 -18.69 54.73 -11.91
C ASP A 202 -17.59 54.34 -10.89
N SER A 203 -17.67 53.06 -10.27
CA SER A 203 -16.61 52.62 -9.32
C SER A 203 -15.35 52.17 -10.08
N LYS A 204 -15.45 51.73 -11.31
CA LYS A 204 -14.31 51.22 -12.12
C LYS A 204 -13.42 52.37 -12.60
N THR A 205 -14.05 53.49 -12.55
CA THR A 205 -13.22 54.65 -13.01
C THR A 205 -12.81 55.51 -11.82
N CYS A 206 -13.63 55.65 -10.79
CA CYS A 206 -13.41 56.63 -9.71
C CYS A 206 -12.36 56.10 -8.72
N ILE A 207 -12.36 54.82 -8.42
CA ILE A 207 -11.48 54.27 -7.36
C ILE A 207 -10.05 54.15 -7.89
N PRO A 208 -9.87 53.64 -9.14
CA PRO A 208 -8.48 53.64 -9.65
C PRO A 208 -7.91 55.05 -9.76
N ALA A 209 -8.81 56.06 -10.19
CA ALA A 209 -8.31 57.46 -10.23
C ALA A 209 -7.93 57.96 -8.83
N LEU A 210 -8.67 57.60 -7.87
CA LEU A 210 -8.34 57.98 -6.47
C LEU A 210 -7.04 57.34 -6.02
N ILE A 211 -6.82 56.06 -6.41
CA ILE A 211 -5.62 55.32 -5.96
C ILE A 211 -4.37 55.97 -6.56
N GLN A 212 -4.54 56.50 -7.81
CA GLN A 212 -3.37 57.18 -8.40
C GLN A 212 -2.91 58.37 -7.54
N HIS A 213 -3.87 59.03 -6.98
CA HIS A 213 -3.48 60.20 -6.15
C HIS A 213 -3.03 59.76 -4.76
N LEU A 214 -3.55 58.72 -4.29
CA LEU A 214 -3.06 58.20 -2.99
C LEU A 214 -1.61 57.75 -3.09
N TYR A 215 -1.17 57.17 -4.29
CA TYR A 215 0.25 56.83 -4.44
C TYR A 215 1.12 58.09 -4.49
N ALA A 216 0.49 59.14 -5.18
CA ALA A 216 1.28 60.38 -5.31
C ALA A 216 1.53 61.01 -3.94
N HIS A 217 0.58 60.72 -3.01
CA HIS A 217 0.73 61.38 -1.69
C HIS A 217 1.22 60.36 -0.65
N GLN A 218 1.56 59.08 -1.03
CA GLN A 218 2.10 58.01 -0.16
C GLN A 218 1.08 57.63 0.93
N GLN A 219 -0.23 57.58 0.56
CA GLN A 219 -1.25 57.23 1.56
C GLN A 219 -1.98 55.95 1.14
N PHE A 220 -1.43 55.14 0.29
CA PHE A 220 -2.15 53.94 -0.20
C PHE A 220 -2.15 52.86 0.88
N SER A 221 -1.06 52.78 1.65
CA SER A 221 -1.02 51.72 2.69
C SER A 221 -2.20 51.85 3.66
N ALA A 222 -2.50 53.05 4.08
CA ALA A 222 -3.64 53.26 5.01
C ALA A 222 -4.97 52.92 4.32
N PHE A 223 -5.07 53.29 3.10
CA PHE A 223 -6.30 52.95 2.33
C PHE A 223 -6.45 51.44 2.18
N GLU A 224 -5.30 50.69 1.81
CA GLU A 224 -5.36 49.22 1.60
C GLU A 224 -5.82 48.51 2.88
N LEU A 225 -5.32 49.01 4.02
CA LEU A 225 -5.74 48.38 5.29
C LEU A 225 -7.23 48.60 5.53
N ARG A 226 -7.72 49.73 5.23
CA ARG A 226 -9.16 50.01 5.47
C ARG A 226 -10.03 49.24 4.47
N TYR A 227 -9.57 49.20 3.25
CA TYR A 227 -10.31 48.40 2.26
C TYR A 227 -10.37 46.92 2.69
N ARG A 228 -9.26 46.44 3.17
CA ARG A 228 -9.22 45.04 3.66
C ARG A 228 -10.25 44.85 4.80
N ASP A 229 -10.30 45.77 5.78
CA ASP A 229 -11.23 45.64 6.93
C ASP A 229 -12.69 45.72 6.45
N MET A 230 -12.89 46.57 5.51
CA MET A 230 -14.25 46.66 4.95
C MET A 230 -14.68 45.36 4.29
N THR A 231 -13.77 44.80 3.51
CA THR A 231 -14.08 43.50 2.86
C THR A 231 -14.33 42.42 3.91
N ARG A 232 -13.52 42.40 4.92
CA ARG A 232 -13.70 41.39 5.98
C ARG A 232 -15.08 41.55 6.65
N ASP A 233 -15.45 42.77 7.00
CA ASP A 233 -16.72 42.99 7.72
C ASP A 233 -17.91 42.62 6.82
N PHE A 234 -17.84 42.94 5.60
CA PHE A 234 -18.96 42.62 4.69
C PHE A 234 -19.16 41.11 4.56
N TYR A 235 -18.03 40.40 4.29
CA TYR A 235 -18.22 38.96 4.01
C TYR A 235 -18.46 38.19 5.31
N GLU A 236 -18.08 38.79 6.43
CA GLU A 236 -18.45 38.10 7.69
C GLU A 236 -19.97 38.19 7.93
N THR A 237 -20.50 39.30 7.69
CA THR A 237 -21.95 39.45 7.89
C THR A 237 -22.72 38.66 6.82
N ASN A 238 -22.24 38.78 5.59
CA ASN A 238 -22.91 38.06 4.49
C ASN A 238 -22.87 36.54 4.70
N SER A 239 -21.67 36.15 5.12
CA SER A 239 -21.51 34.69 5.30
C SER A 239 -22.40 34.19 6.46
N THR A 240 -22.52 34.97 7.55
CA THR A 240 -23.38 34.56 8.69
C THR A 240 -24.84 34.52 8.25
N ASP A 241 -25.27 35.45 7.51
CA ASP A 241 -26.66 35.48 7.03
C ASP A 241 -26.95 34.29 6.11
N PHE A 242 -25.99 34.08 5.21
CA PHE A 242 -26.21 32.97 4.27
C PHE A 242 -26.17 31.62 5.00
N HIS A 243 -25.24 31.50 5.94
CA HIS A 243 -25.18 30.24 6.70
C HIS A 243 -26.52 30.01 7.43
N ASP A 244 -27.11 31.04 8.02
CA ASP A 244 -28.39 30.87 8.75
C ASP A 244 -29.51 30.46 7.81
N LYS A 245 -29.40 30.85 6.57
CA LYS A 245 -30.47 30.51 5.62
C LYS A 245 -30.28 29.10 5.06
N PHE A 246 -29.01 28.62 5.00
CA PHE A 246 -28.78 27.35 4.32
C PHE A 246 -28.02 26.40 5.27
N LYS A 247 -28.58 26.20 6.41
CA LYS A 247 -27.90 25.35 7.41
C LYS A 247 -28.00 23.87 7.02
N ASP A 248 -28.99 23.59 6.18
CA ASP A 248 -29.22 22.16 5.87
C ASP A 248 -28.57 21.80 4.53
N ALA A 249 -27.93 22.78 3.90
CA ALA A 249 -27.28 22.46 2.60
C ALA A 249 -25.85 23.01 2.59
N PRO A 250 -24.90 22.27 3.17
CA PRO A 250 -23.50 22.73 3.29
C PRO A 250 -22.79 22.75 1.92
N GLN A 251 -23.21 21.96 0.95
CA GLN A 251 -22.58 21.99 -0.39
C GLN A 251 -22.91 23.30 -1.13
N THR A 252 -24.13 23.64 -0.99
CA THR A 252 -24.54 24.90 -1.63
C THR A 252 -23.78 26.09 -1.01
N PHE A 253 -23.57 25.98 0.27
CA PHE A 253 -22.81 27.05 0.92
C PHE A 253 -21.38 27.11 0.38
N PHE A 254 -20.76 25.95 0.28
CA PHE A 254 -19.37 25.96 -0.23
C PHE A 254 -19.32 26.49 -1.66
N GLU A 255 -20.30 26.16 -2.47
CA GLU A 255 -20.32 26.70 -3.85
C GLU A 255 -20.46 28.24 -3.81
N HIS A 256 -21.28 28.63 -2.92
CA HIS A 256 -21.44 30.09 -2.77
C HIS A 256 -20.13 30.75 -2.34
N VAL A 257 -19.40 30.13 -1.46
CA VAL A 257 -18.09 30.69 -1.06
C VAL A 257 -17.17 30.80 -2.28
N GLN A 258 -17.18 29.81 -3.11
CA GLN A 258 -16.29 29.87 -4.31
C GLN A 258 -16.73 31.00 -5.24
N THR A 259 -18.04 31.08 -5.41
CA THR A 259 -18.53 32.11 -6.35
C THR A 259 -18.23 33.52 -5.81
N GLN A 260 -18.38 33.68 -4.52
CA GLN A 260 -18.13 35.02 -3.95
C GLN A 260 -16.62 35.35 -3.95
N LEU A 261 -15.88 34.38 -3.69
CA LEU A 261 -14.42 34.62 -3.72
C LEU A 261 -13.95 34.98 -5.14
N ASN A 262 -14.48 34.27 -6.14
CA ASN A 262 -14.08 34.59 -7.52
C ASN A 262 -14.56 35.99 -7.92
N ALA A 263 -15.80 36.24 -7.52
CA ALA A 263 -16.33 37.59 -7.83
C ALA A 263 -15.48 38.68 -7.15
N GLU A 264 -15.01 38.43 -5.89
CA GLU A 264 -14.18 39.45 -5.20
C GLU A 264 -12.80 39.57 -5.84
N MET A 265 -12.35 38.50 -6.29
CA MET A 265 -11.04 38.57 -6.98
C MET A 265 -11.17 39.37 -8.28
N GLU A 266 -12.17 39.08 -9.07
CA GLU A 266 -12.34 39.84 -10.32
C GLU A 266 -12.54 41.34 -10.03
N ARG A 267 -13.22 41.56 -8.96
CA ARG A 267 -13.41 42.98 -8.59
C ARG A 267 -12.09 43.63 -8.17
N SER A 268 -11.37 42.97 -7.39
CA SER A 268 -10.07 43.53 -6.95
C SER A 268 -9.17 43.83 -8.15
N LYS A 269 -9.27 42.97 -9.19
CA LYS A 269 -8.43 43.20 -10.39
C LYS A 269 -8.85 44.48 -11.12
N GLN A 270 -10.11 44.74 -10.95
CA GLN A 270 -10.60 45.93 -11.67
C GLN A 270 -10.37 47.20 -10.86
N LEU A 271 -10.31 47.10 -9.49
CA LEU A 271 -10.32 48.34 -8.67
C LEU A 271 -8.95 48.59 -8.07
N LEU A 272 -8.16 47.52 -7.80
CA LEU A 272 -6.94 47.70 -6.99
C LEU A 272 -5.70 47.30 -7.79
N PRO A 273 -4.52 47.73 -7.29
CA PRO A 273 -3.26 47.32 -7.93
C PRO A 273 -2.93 45.84 -7.64
N VAL A 274 -1.99 45.25 -8.47
CA VAL A 274 -1.71 43.79 -8.46
C VAL A 274 -1.19 43.39 -7.07
N GLY A 275 -0.54 44.22 -6.31
CA GLY A 275 0.04 43.86 -5.00
C GLY A 275 -1.05 43.68 -3.93
N SER A 276 -2.29 44.15 -4.20
CA SER A 276 -3.32 44.11 -3.15
C SER A 276 -4.32 42.96 -3.41
N TRP A 277 -4.16 42.30 -4.58
CA TRP A 277 -5.14 41.25 -4.92
C TRP A 277 -5.09 40.12 -3.89
N ALA A 278 -3.94 39.70 -3.59
CA ALA A 278 -3.82 38.51 -2.71
C ALA A 278 -4.26 38.85 -1.28
N VAL A 279 -3.97 40.06 -0.91
CA VAL A 279 -4.29 40.46 0.46
C VAL A 279 -5.82 40.52 0.63
N VAL A 280 -6.50 41.01 -0.33
CA VAL A 280 -7.97 41.13 -0.22
C VAL A 280 -8.62 39.75 -0.37
N ARG A 281 -8.05 39.06 -1.30
CA ARG A 281 -8.60 37.70 -1.46
C ARG A 281 -8.48 36.89 -0.16
N GLU A 282 -7.35 36.96 0.45
CA GLU A 282 -7.16 36.21 1.71
C GLU A 282 -8.12 36.71 2.79
N ALA A 283 -8.27 38.02 2.87
CA ALA A 283 -9.21 38.57 3.89
C ALA A 283 -10.64 38.11 3.62
N ALA A 284 -11.03 38.05 2.33
CA ALA A 284 -12.39 37.58 2.00
C ALA A 284 -12.55 36.09 2.34
N LEU A 285 -11.52 35.34 1.95
CA LEU A 285 -11.59 33.90 2.23
C LEU A 285 -11.70 33.63 3.73
N LYS A 286 -10.88 34.27 4.53
CA LYS A 286 -10.93 34.02 5.99
C LYS A 286 -12.28 34.48 6.57
N ALA A 287 -12.77 35.52 6.04
CA ALA A 287 -14.05 36.03 6.57
C ALA A 287 -15.21 35.10 6.19
N LEU A 288 -15.13 34.53 4.97
CA LEU A 288 -16.25 33.68 4.51
C LEU A 288 -16.25 32.34 5.26
N LEU A 289 -15.03 31.94 5.72
CA LEU A 289 -14.98 30.59 6.31
C LEU A 289 -14.88 30.68 7.83
N LYS A 290 -14.89 31.81 8.31
CA LYS A 290 -14.65 32.00 9.76
C LYS A 290 -15.74 31.27 10.56
N GLN A 291 -15.27 30.22 11.56
CA GLN A 291 -16.09 29.47 12.54
C GLN A 291 -17.00 28.47 11.82
N ARG A 292 -16.80 28.29 10.53
CA ARG A 292 -17.75 27.39 9.84
C ARG A 292 -17.00 26.28 9.11
N MET A 293 -15.74 26.31 9.20
CA MET A 293 -14.94 25.33 8.42
C MET A 293 -15.21 23.91 8.90
N LYS A 294 -15.22 23.78 10.24
CA LYS A 294 -15.47 22.41 10.77
C LYS A 294 -16.85 21.90 10.33
N TRP A 295 -17.88 22.73 10.41
CA TRP A 295 -19.25 22.35 10.01
C TRP A 295 -19.29 21.93 8.54
N ILE A 296 -18.59 22.74 7.66
CA ILE A 296 -18.63 22.44 6.20
C ILE A 296 -17.89 21.13 5.93
N ALA A 297 -16.72 20.99 6.61
CA ALA A 297 -15.90 19.80 6.31
C ALA A 297 -16.60 18.53 6.80
N GLU A 298 -17.23 18.55 7.95
CA GLU A 298 -17.82 17.33 8.52
C GLU A 298 -19.07 16.91 7.73
N ASN A 299 -19.69 17.83 7.04
CA ASN A 299 -20.99 17.45 6.41
C ASN A 299 -20.84 17.35 4.89
N THR A 300 -19.67 17.70 4.31
CA THR A 300 -19.64 17.71 2.82
C THR A 300 -18.58 16.72 2.33
N VAL A 301 -17.45 16.54 3.16
CA VAL A 301 -16.33 15.71 2.65
C VAL A 301 -16.85 14.29 2.37
N GLY A 302 -17.67 13.76 3.33
CA GLY A 302 -18.22 12.40 3.13
C GLY A 302 -19.09 12.31 1.87
N SER A 303 -19.91 13.30 1.70
CA SER A 303 -20.82 13.29 0.54
C SER A 303 -20.05 13.38 -0.78
N TYR A 304 -19.04 14.20 -0.85
CA TYR A 304 -18.22 14.28 -2.09
C TYR A 304 -17.48 12.97 -2.36
N LEU A 305 -17.04 12.36 -1.28
CA LEU A 305 -16.27 11.11 -1.49
C LEU A 305 -17.20 10.00 -1.99
N ASP A 306 -18.38 9.96 -1.46
CA ASP A 306 -19.31 8.88 -1.88
C ASP A 306 -19.79 9.13 -3.31
N ALA A 307 -19.92 10.42 -3.66
CA ALA A 307 -20.37 10.75 -5.03
C ALA A 307 -19.19 10.76 -6.01
N LYS A 308 -17.97 10.46 -5.51
CA LYS A 308 -16.73 10.48 -6.33
C LYS A 308 -16.53 11.84 -7.00
N ASP A 309 -17.00 12.89 -6.34
CA ASP A 309 -16.75 14.25 -6.85
C ASP A 309 -15.37 14.75 -6.37
N PHE A 310 -14.29 14.37 -7.13
CA PHE A 310 -12.90 14.66 -6.69
C PHE A 310 -12.55 16.11 -7.00
N ALA A 311 -13.26 16.70 -7.90
CA ALA A 311 -12.97 18.11 -8.25
C ALA A 311 -13.34 19.05 -7.10
N SER A 312 -14.50 18.80 -6.58
CA SER A 312 -14.93 19.67 -5.47
C SER A 312 -14.10 19.42 -4.19
N LEU A 313 -13.75 18.17 -4.00
CA LEU A 313 -12.90 17.84 -2.84
C LEU A 313 -11.52 18.49 -2.96
N LYS A 314 -11.02 18.44 -4.19
CA LYS A 314 -9.72 19.12 -4.40
C LYS A 314 -9.83 20.62 -4.16
N ALA A 315 -10.90 21.20 -4.69
CA ALA A 315 -11.09 22.66 -4.50
C ALA A 315 -11.23 23.01 -3.01
N MET A 316 -11.91 22.13 -2.37
CA MET A 316 -12.10 22.41 -0.92
C MET A 316 -10.77 22.32 -0.18
N ASN A 317 -10.03 21.30 -0.43
CA ASN A 317 -8.72 21.17 0.25
C ASN A 317 -7.80 22.36 -0.07
N THR A 318 -7.82 22.83 -1.30
CA THR A 318 -6.95 23.97 -1.69
C THR A 318 -7.37 25.24 -0.95
N LEU A 319 -8.71 25.40 -0.87
CA LEU A 319 -9.20 26.64 -0.24
C LEU A 319 -8.94 26.62 1.27
N PHE A 320 -9.13 25.48 1.90
CA PHE A 320 -8.91 25.40 3.36
C PHE A 320 -7.42 25.49 3.68
N SER A 321 -6.59 25.01 2.73
CA SER A 321 -5.12 25.13 3.00
C SER A 321 -4.68 26.59 2.93
N GLN A 322 -5.34 27.33 2.12
CA GLN A 322 -5.00 28.77 1.98
C GLN A 322 -5.49 29.55 3.21
N ALA A 323 -6.45 29.00 3.93
CA ALA A 323 -6.96 29.69 5.14
C ALA A 323 -6.27 29.17 6.40
N ASP A 324 -5.08 28.43 6.27
CA ASP A 324 -4.21 27.87 7.33
C ASP A 324 -4.99 26.89 8.21
N ASN A 325 -5.91 26.12 7.61
CA ASN A 325 -6.61 25.12 8.44
C ASN A 325 -6.91 23.87 7.61
N ALA A 326 -5.96 23.33 7.02
CA ALA A 326 -6.12 22.13 6.16
C ALA A 326 -6.37 20.89 7.02
N LYS A 327 -6.10 20.99 8.31
CA LYS A 327 -6.25 19.82 9.21
C LYS A 327 -7.73 19.46 9.40
N VAL A 328 -8.59 20.41 9.26
CA VAL A 328 -10.02 20.15 9.48
C VAL A 328 -10.56 19.20 8.39
N VAL A 329 -10.09 19.39 7.18
CA VAL A 329 -10.54 18.50 6.08
C VAL A 329 -9.95 17.10 6.28
N CYS A 330 -8.72 17.11 6.71
CA CYS A 330 -8.08 15.80 6.96
C CYS A 330 -8.83 15.03 8.06
N ASP A 331 -9.17 15.71 9.13
CA ASP A 331 -9.89 15.04 10.23
C ASP A 331 -11.26 14.55 9.74
N ALA A 332 -11.95 15.43 9.00
CA ALA A 332 -13.27 15.01 8.47
C ALA A 332 -13.14 13.80 7.53
N PHE A 333 -12.09 13.82 6.66
CA PHE A 333 -11.80 12.67 5.77
C PHE A 333 -11.58 11.40 6.60
N GLY A 334 -10.72 11.48 7.57
CA GLY A 334 -10.43 10.29 8.41
C GLY A 334 -11.69 9.77 9.11
N VAL A 335 -12.51 10.69 9.66
CA VAL A 335 -13.72 10.26 10.42
C VAL A 335 -14.70 9.58 9.46
N HIS A 336 -14.87 10.15 8.29
CA HIS A 336 -15.80 9.52 7.33
C HIS A 336 -15.33 8.11 6.95
N ILE A 337 -14.00 7.96 6.67
CA ILE A 337 -13.49 6.62 6.30
C ILE A 337 -13.68 5.66 7.49
N LEU A 338 -13.43 6.13 8.65
CA LEU A 338 -13.60 5.28 9.84
C LEU A 338 -15.06 4.82 9.96
N LYS A 339 -15.99 5.73 9.82
CA LYS A 339 -17.42 5.36 9.93
C LYS A 339 -17.83 4.40 8.81
N SER A 340 -17.31 4.64 7.64
CA SER A 340 -17.64 3.73 6.52
C SER A 340 -17.10 2.32 6.76
N VAL A 341 -15.84 2.30 7.26
CA VAL A 341 -15.26 0.96 7.51
C VAL A 341 -16.06 0.26 8.63
N GLN A 342 -16.46 0.99 9.66
CA GLN A 342 -17.23 0.39 10.77
C GLN A 342 -18.60 -0.10 10.26
N ALA A 343 -19.14 0.71 9.42
CA ALA A 343 -20.44 0.29 8.87
C ALA A 343 -20.33 -1.01 8.07
N ILE A 344 -19.19 -1.16 7.40
CA ILE A 344 -19.02 -2.38 6.57
C ILE A 344 -18.71 -3.57 7.49
N VAL A 345 -17.91 -3.36 8.53
CA VAL A 345 -17.40 -4.51 9.31
C VAL A 345 -18.46 -4.91 10.35
N LYS A 346 -19.36 -4.06 10.82
CA LYS A 346 -20.29 -4.38 11.92
C LYS A 346 -21.56 -5.02 11.37
N ASN A 347 -21.70 -5.04 10.08
CA ASN A 347 -22.94 -5.60 9.53
C ASN A 347 -22.76 -7.10 9.26
N PRO A 348 -23.37 -8.02 10.16
CA PRO A 348 -23.19 -9.48 10.00
C PRO A 348 -23.95 -10.02 8.77
N ALA A 349 -25.01 -9.35 8.25
CA ALA A 349 -25.81 -9.85 7.12
C ALA A 349 -25.02 -9.81 5.82
N GLU A 350 -24.00 -8.95 5.81
CA GLU A 350 -23.26 -8.83 4.53
C GLU A 350 -21.80 -9.25 4.71
N ASP A 351 -21.53 -10.24 5.57
CA ASP A 351 -20.14 -10.68 5.81
C ASP A 351 -19.53 -11.29 4.55
N ASP A 352 -20.33 -11.83 3.72
CA ASP A 352 -19.79 -12.50 2.51
C ASP A 352 -19.22 -11.46 1.52
N LYS A 353 -19.77 -10.23 1.60
CA LYS A 353 -19.28 -9.19 0.66
C LYS A 353 -18.41 -8.17 1.39
N MET A 354 -18.06 -8.48 2.57
CA MET A 354 -17.30 -7.51 3.39
C MET A 354 -15.97 -7.15 2.72
N VAL A 355 -15.14 -8.11 2.31
CA VAL A 355 -13.79 -7.83 1.78
C VAL A 355 -13.91 -7.07 0.44
N GLU A 356 -14.93 -7.43 -0.40
CA GLU A 356 -15.11 -6.70 -1.68
C GLU A 356 -15.45 -5.22 -1.42
N ARG A 357 -16.27 -4.97 -0.45
CA ARG A 357 -16.66 -3.58 -0.16
C ARG A 357 -15.48 -2.82 0.49
N LEU A 358 -14.68 -3.53 1.31
CA LEU A 358 -13.51 -2.86 1.91
C LEU A 358 -12.47 -2.53 0.83
N LEU A 359 -12.35 -3.39 -0.12
CA LEU A 359 -11.37 -3.11 -1.19
C LEU A 359 -11.84 -1.93 -2.04
N ALA A 360 -13.16 -1.90 -2.28
CA ALA A 360 -13.68 -0.76 -3.07
C ALA A 360 -13.47 0.57 -2.33
N LEU A 361 -13.78 0.53 -1.06
CA LEU A 361 -13.57 1.75 -0.26
C LEU A 361 -12.08 2.13 -0.19
N HIS A 362 -11.26 1.11 0.05
CA HIS A 362 -9.79 1.38 0.07
C HIS A 362 -9.34 2.04 -1.25
N ALA A 363 -9.78 1.50 -2.37
CA ALA A 363 -9.36 2.05 -3.68
C ALA A 363 -9.90 3.48 -3.84
N LEU A 364 -11.13 3.67 -3.45
CA LEU A 364 -11.71 5.02 -3.55
C LEU A 364 -10.91 6.03 -2.71
N ALA A 365 -10.57 5.68 -1.50
CA ALA A 365 -9.78 6.58 -0.62
C ALA A 365 -8.37 6.84 -1.20
N GLU A 366 -7.78 5.79 -1.72
CA GLU A 366 -6.43 5.98 -2.31
C GLU A 366 -6.49 6.90 -3.53
N SER A 367 -7.50 6.73 -4.31
CA SER A 367 -7.63 7.63 -5.48
C SER A 367 -7.83 9.08 -5.03
N ALA A 368 -8.63 9.24 -3.99
CA ALA A 368 -8.83 10.62 -3.49
C ALA A 368 -7.52 11.22 -2.97
N ILE A 369 -6.70 10.42 -2.30
CA ILE A 369 -5.44 10.93 -1.73
C ILE A 369 -4.46 11.25 -2.87
N GLN A 370 -4.57 10.46 -3.95
CA GLN A 370 -3.57 10.64 -5.02
C GLN A 370 -4.00 11.77 -5.97
N THR A 371 -5.24 12.15 -5.88
CA THR A 371 -5.67 13.14 -6.89
C THR A 371 -6.01 14.46 -6.20
N CYS A 372 -6.62 14.39 -5.01
CA CYS A 372 -7.21 15.62 -4.43
C CYS A 372 -6.31 16.18 -3.32
N PHE A 373 -5.48 15.39 -2.71
CA PHE A 373 -4.72 15.89 -1.54
C PHE A 373 -3.22 15.84 -1.84
N LEU A 374 -2.80 16.81 -2.71
CA LEU A 374 -1.38 16.77 -3.16
C LEU A 374 -0.65 18.00 -2.58
N GLU A 375 0.59 17.75 -2.23
CA GLU A 375 1.45 18.88 -1.82
C GLU A 375 2.17 19.49 -3.04
N VAL A 376 1.91 20.83 -3.23
CA VAL A 376 2.67 21.48 -4.33
C VAL A 376 4.08 21.82 -3.82
N ALA A 377 5.18 21.03 -4.22
CA ALA A 377 6.60 21.29 -3.84
C ALA A 377 6.91 22.79 -3.92
N GLY A 378 6.57 23.58 -2.96
CA GLY A 378 7.07 24.96 -2.69
C GLY A 378 8.43 25.21 -3.34
N TYR A 379 8.58 25.91 -4.52
CA TYR A 379 9.81 26.64 -4.93
C TYR A 379 10.66 27.02 -3.72
N GLN A 380 11.25 26.09 -3.00
CA GLN A 380 12.43 26.48 -2.19
C GLN A 380 13.33 27.44 -2.96
N THR A 381 13.13 28.78 -2.92
CA THR A 381 14.16 29.83 -3.14
C THR A 381 15.48 29.45 -2.46
N SER A 382 16.02 28.27 -2.66
CA SER A 382 17.47 28.24 -2.34
C SER A 382 18.29 28.08 -3.63
N SER A 383 18.61 29.27 -4.27
CA SER A 383 19.79 29.65 -5.07
C SER A 383 20.94 28.63 -4.91
N ASP A 384 20.77 27.31 -5.15
CA ASP A 384 22.00 26.59 -5.56
C ASP A 384 21.62 25.30 -6.27
N LEU A 385 21.42 25.27 -7.61
CA LEU A 385 21.90 24.54 -8.79
C LEU A 385 20.75 23.71 -9.38
N PRO A 386 21.07 23.05 -10.71
CA PRO A 386 21.18 23.09 -12.18
C PRO A 386 19.90 22.58 -12.87
N SER A 387 19.36 23.42 -13.75
CA SER A 387 18.62 23.32 -15.03
C SER A 387 18.44 21.85 -15.47
N THR A 388 17.73 20.97 -14.56
CA THR A 388 17.08 19.84 -15.25
C THR A 388 15.55 19.98 -15.11
N SER A 389 14.91 20.57 -16.09
CA SER A 389 13.55 20.56 -16.65
C SER A 389 12.75 19.34 -16.19
N THR A 390 12.76 18.89 -14.80
CA THR A 390 11.63 17.99 -14.51
C THR A 390 10.87 18.52 -13.30
N VAL A 391 9.80 19.33 -13.50
CA VAL A 391 8.73 19.67 -12.54
C VAL A 391 8.64 18.59 -11.44
N PRO A 392 9.02 18.84 -10.08
CA PRO A 392 8.87 17.84 -9.00
C PRO A 392 7.44 17.28 -8.94
N ALA A 393 7.26 15.94 -9.22
CA ALA A 393 6.03 15.12 -9.16
C ALA A 393 5.26 15.40 -7.86
N ALA A 394 4.08 16.12 -7.96
CA ALA A 394 3.09 16.28 -6.87
C ALA A 394 2.95 15.01 -6.03
N ARG A 395 3.31 15.12 -4.66
CA ARG A 395 3.20 13.96 -3.75
C ARG A 395 2.00 14.16 -2.81
N PRO A 396 1.43 12.96 -2.51
CA PRO A 396 0.28 13.03 -1.59
C PRO A 396 0.71 13.55 -0.21
N LYS A 397 -0.22 14.40 0.34
CA LYS A 397 0.05 14.94 1.69
C LYS A 397 0.07 13.79 2.71
N GLN A 398 1.20 13.76 3.47
CA GLN A 398 1.42 12.63 4.38
C GLN A 398 0.35 12.59 5.48
N GLU A 399 -0.19 13.64 5.85
CA GLU A 399 -1.20 13.65 6.93
C GLU A 399 -2.46 12.87 6.52
N PHE A 400 -2.78 12.95 5.25
CA PHE A 400 -3.99 12.22 4.79
C PHE A 400 -3.71 10.71 4.71
N VAL A 401 -2.48 10.39 4.36
CA VAL A 401 -2.14 8.95 4.32
C VAL A 401 -2.22 8.36 5.73
N TYR A 402 -1.69 9.13 6.71
CA TYR A 402 -1.73 8.62 8.09
C TYR A 402 -3.18 8.54 8.60
N ALA A 403 -3.93 9.60 8.27
CA ALA A 403 -5.35 9.57 8.71
C ALA A 403 -6.09 8.38 8.10
N PHE A 404 -5.82 8.11 6.87
CA PHE A 404 -6.42 6.95 6.18
C PHE A 404 -6.01 5.64 6.87
N ARG A 405 -4.70 5.49 7.09
CA ARG A 405 -4.24 4.24 7.73
C ARG A 405 -4.84 4.09 9.13
N ASP A 406 -4.92 5.18 9.89
CA ASP A 406 -5.44 5.13 11.27
C ASP A 406 -6.95 4.81 11.24
N ALA A 407 -7.61 5.43 10.29
CA ALA A 407 -9.08 5.18 10.22
C ALA A 407 -9.38 3.72 9.88
N PHE A 408 -8.65 3.13 8.93
CA PHE A 408 -8.87 1.70 8.60
C PHE A 408 -8.50 0.81 9.78
N GLN A 409 -7.36 1.15 10.45
CA GLN A 409 -6.96 0.30 11.60
C GLN A 409 -8.01 0.35 12.71
N HIS A 410 -8.51 1.57 12.97
CA HIS A 410 -9.51 1.68 14.05
C HIS A 410 -10.86 1.08 13.61
N GLY A 411 -11.17 1.24 12.37
CA GLY A 411 -12.42 0.63 11.87
C GLY A 411 -12.42 -0.89 12.03
N PHE A 412 -11.29 -1.56 11.76
CA PHE A 412 -11.21 -3.04 11.85
C PHE A 412 -11.35 -3.49 13.30
N LYS A 413 -11.06 -2.51 14.21
CA LYS A 413 -11.13 -2.88 15.65
C LYS A 413 -12.59 -2.92 16.13
N SER A 414 -13.43 -2.40 15.32
CA SER A 414 -14.84 -2.34 15.78
C SER A 414 -15.47 -3.72 15.81
N ARG A 415 -14.91 -4.68 15.12
CA ARG A 415 -15.34 -6.10 15.20
C ARG A 415 -14.10 -7.00 15.18
N ARG A 416 -13.98 -7.65 16.42
CA ARG A 416 -12.70 -8.40 16.58
C ARG A 416 -12.80 -9.75 15.86
N ASN A 417 -11.79 -10.24 15.23
CA ASN A 417 -11.55 -11.59 14.69
C ASN A 417 -12.25 -11.76 13.33
N LYS A 418 -13.45 -11.23 13.18
CA LYS A 418 -14.25 -11.56 11.99
C LYS A 418 -13.60 -11.01 10.71
N PRO A 419 -13.17 -9.71 10.67
CA PRO A 419 -12.52 -9.23 9.43
C PRO A 419 -11.32 -10.11 9.04
N ALA A 420 -10.53 -10.51 10.05
CA ALA A 420 -9.37 -11.40 9.72
C ALA A 420 -9.86 -12.73 9.14
N GLU A 421 -10.91 -13.28 9.68
CA GLU A 421 -11.46 -14.56 9.16
C GLU A 421 -11.97 -14.38 7.72
N MET A 422 -12.74 -13.26 7.50
CA MET A 422 -13.30 -13.03 6.16
C MET A 422 -12.22 -12.82 5.11
N ILE A 423 -11.14 -12.15 5.51
CA ILE A 423 -10.03 -11.95 4.55
C ILE A 423 -9.42 -13.31 4.18
N ALA A 424 -9.21 -14.20 5.16
CA ALA A 424 -8.64 -15.54 4.86
C ALA A 424 -9.59 -16.35 3.97
N ARG A 425 -10.89 -16.21 4.17
CA ARG A 425 -11.86 -16.97 3.36
C ARG A 425 -11.89 -16.45 1.92
N TYR A 426 -11.85 -15.14 1.90
CA TYR A 426 -11.84 -14.56 0.54
C TYR A 426 -10.60 -14.99 -0.24
N LEU A 427 -9.47 -14.97 0.44
CA LEU A 427 -8.25 -15.41 -0.25
C LEU A 427 -8.36 -16.89 -0.66
N ASP A 428 -8.94 -17.68 0.18
CA ASP A 428 -9.15 -19.11 -0.17
C ASP A 428 -10.01 -19.25 -1.42
N LYS A 429 -11.05 -18.46 -1.50
CA LYS A 429 -11.91 -18.51 -2.69
C LYS A 429 -11.13 -18.10 -3.95
N LEU A 430 -10.30 -17.11 -3.79
CA LEU A 430 -9.52 -16.63 -4.95
C LEU A 430 -8.51 -17.68 -5.41
N LEU A 431 -7.96 -18.43 -4.44
CA LEU A 431 -6.89 -19.40 -4.82
C LEU A 431 -7.51 -20.69 -5.34
N ARG A 432 -8.77 -20.95 -5.07
CA ARG A 432 -9.46 -22.12 -5.65
C ARG A 432 -9.90 -21.83 -7.09
N LYS A 433 -10.44 -20.58 -7.22
CA LYS A 433 -10.91 -20.19 -8.56
C LYS A 433 -9.76 -20.10 -9.57
N GLY A 434 -8.55 -19.73 -9.02
CA GLY A 434 -7.38 -19.59 -9.93
C GLY A 434 -7.45 -18.31 -10.76
N GLN A 435 -6.55 -18.10 -11.70
CA GLN A 435 -6.39 -16.83 -12.44
C GLN A 435 -7.60 -16.57 -13.35
N GLY A 436 -8.43 -17.65 -13.63
CA GLY A 436 -9.57 -17.48 -14.56
C GLY A 436 -9.13 -16.82 -15.88
N ALA A 437 -9.84 -15.63 -16.32
CA ALA A 437 -9.56 -14.92 -17.59
C ALA A 437 -8.50 -13.83 -17.37
N LYS A 438 -8.04 -13.66 -16.11
CA LYS A 438 -7.09 -12.57 -15.80
C LYS A 438 -5.64 -12.99 -16.10
N THR A 439 -4.77 -11.88 -16.42
CA THR A 439 -3.33 -12.17 -16.62
C THR A 439 -2.65 -12.46 -15.27
N ASN A 440 -1.46 -13.11 -15.40
CA ASN A 440 -0.73 -13.44 -14.16
C ASN A 440 -0.45 -12.18 -13.32
N ALA A 441 -0.22 -11.06 -13.99
CA ALA A 441 0.11 -9.82 -13.24
C ALA A 441 -1.14 -9.25 -12.55
N GLN A 442 -2.27 -9.26 -13.25
CA GLN A 442 -3.50 -8.72 -12.62
C GLN A 442 -3.95 -9.59 -11.45
N TYR A 443 -3.83 -10.88 -11.65
CA TYR A 443 -4.19 -11.81 -10.55
C TYR A 443 -3.29 -11.61 -9.33
N GLU A 444 -2.02 -11.41 -9.61
CA GLU A 444 -1.09 -11.14 -8.49
C GLU A 444 -1.41 -9.80 -7.81
N GLN A 445 -1.79 -8.83 -8.59
CA GLN A 445 -2.13 -7.52 -8.00
C GLN A 445 -3.40 -7.65 -7.12
N GLN A 446 -4.32 -8.43 -7.62
CA GLN A 446 -5.53 -8.62 -6.80
C GLN A 446 -5.20 -9.29 -5.46
N ILE A 447 -4.34 -10.26 -5.50
CA ILE A 447 -3.93 -10.93 -4.25
C ILE A 447 -3.19 -9.94 -3.34
N ASP A 448 -2.39 -9.12 -3.98
CA ASP A 448 -1.62 -8.14 -3.16
C ASP A 448 -2.58 -7.14 -2.50
N GLN A 449 -3.61 -6.79 -3.21
CA GLN A 449 -4.57 -5.82 -2.62
C GLN A 449 -5.30 -6.44 -1.42
N VAL A 450 -5.62 -7.70 -1.58
CA VAL A 450 -6.32 -8.35 -0.45
C VAL A 450 -5.35 -8.51 0.73
N LEU A 451 -4.15 -8.93 0.41
CA LEU A 451 -3.15 -9.07 1.50
C LEU A 451 -2.86 -7.73 2.17
N GLY A 452 -2.95 -6.64 1.38
CA GLY A 452 -2.74 -5.30 1.98
C GLY A 452 -3.77 -5.02 3.09
N LEU A 453 -4.98 -5.62 2.96
CA LEU A 453 -6.01 -5.36 3.99
C LEU A 453 -5.66 -6.07 5.31
N SER A 454 -4.96 -7.22 5.12
CA SER A 454 -4.62 -7.99 6.33
C SER A 454 -3.70 -7.20 7.27
N ARG A 455 -3.08 -6.16 6.80
CA ARG A 455 -2.15 -5.39 7.64
C ARG A 455 -2.92 -4.52 8.63
N PHE A 456 -4.22 -4.35 8.32
CA PHE A 456 -4.98 -3.45 9.20
C PHE A 456 -5.62 -4.22 10.35
N THR A 457 -5.56 -5.59 10.23
CA THR A 457 -6.11 -6.39 11.34
C THR A 457 -5.02 -6.64 12.40
N GLU A 458 -5.40 -6.48 13.71
CA GLU A 458 -4.42 -6.70 14.82
C GLU A 458 -4.42 -8.16 15.26
N ASP A 459 -5.44 -8.89 14.86
CA ASP A 459 -5.51 -10.32 15.23
C ASP A 459 -4.91 -11.20 14.13
N LYS A 460 -3.56 -11.09 14.08
CA LYS A 460 -2.84 -11.81 13.00
C LYS A 460 -2.95 -13.32 13.18
N ASP A 461 -3.05 -13.77 14.37
CA ASP A 461 -3.15 -15.23 14.63
C ASP A 461 -4.47 -15.79 14.10
N VAL A 462 -5.52 -14.93 14.17
CA VAL A 462 -6.80 -15.43 13.63
C VAL A 462 -6.70 -15.61 12.12
N PHE A 463 -6.19 -14.56 11.44
CA PHE A 463 -5.98 -14.70 9.98
C PHE A 463 -5.11 -15.93 9.68
N ARG A 464 -4.00 -16.07 10.42
CA ARG A 464 -3.09 -17.22 10.16
C ARG A 464 -3.83 -18.54 10.39
N GLY A 465 -4.50 -18.70 11.46
CA GLY A 465 -5.20 -19.96 11.79
C GLY A 465 -6.19 -20.35 10.67
N PHE A 466 -6.98 -19.39 10.28
CA PHE A 466 -7.98 -19.71 9.24
C PHE A 466 -7.31 -19.92 7.88
N TYR A 467 -6.30 -19.13 7.60
CA TYR A 467 -5.59 -19.33 6.30
C TYR A 467 -4.96 -20.72 6.23
N LEU A 468 -4.16 -21.13 7.31
CA LEU A 468 -3.44 -22.43 7.27
C LEU A 468 -4.45 -23.58 7.23
N ARG A 469 -5.48 -23.39 7.91
CA ARG A 469 -6.51 -24.47 7.80
C ARG A 469 -7.06 -24.57 6.39
N ALA A 470 -7.41 -23.46 5.81
CA ALA A 470 -7.89 -23.49 4.42
C ALA A 470 -6.81 -24.03 3.46
N LEU A 471 -5.61 -23.65 3.70
CA LEU A 471 -4.52 -24.19 2.85
C LEU A 471 -4.42 -25.70 2.99
N ALA A 472 -4.54 -26.21 4.23
CA ALA A 472 -4.47 -27.68 4.45
C ALA A 472 -5.55 -28.40 3.63
N LYS A 473 -6.71 -27.85 3.63
CA LYS A 473 -7.80 -28.50 2.86
C LYS A 473 -7.53 -28.44 1.35
N ARG A 474 -7.09 -27.35 0.95
CA ARG A 474 -6.81 -27.24 -0.50
C ARG A 474 -5.69 -28.21 -0.91
N LEU A 475 -4.73 -28.37 -0.05
CA LEU A 475 -3.61 -29.27 -0.43
C LEU A 475 -4.06 -30.73 -0.36
N LEU A 476 -4.87 -31.07 0.68
CA LEU A 476 -5.22 -32.49 0.86
C LEU A 476 -6.30 -32.90 -0.15
N LEU A 477 -7.12 -31.92 -0.52
CA LEU A 477 -8.18 -32.27 -1.50
C LEU A 477 -7.76 -31.90 -2.91
N GLU A 478 -6.51 -31.43 -3.02
CA GLU A 478 -5.93 -31.06 -4.32
C GLU A 478 -6.86 -30.13 -5.10
N LYS A 479 -7.31 -29.09 -4.45
CA LYS A 479 -8.24 -28.13 -5.10
C LYS A 479 -7.53 -26.81 -5.38
N SER A 480 -6.20 -26.85 -5.16
CA SER A 480 -5.48 -25.59 -5.45
C SER A 480 -5.34 -25.38 -6.96
N ALA A 481 -5.49 -24.08 -7.31
CA ALA A 481 -5.35 -23.77 -8.76
C ALA A 481 -3.90 -23.90 -9.20
N SER A 482 -2.97 -23.45 -8.32
CA SER A 482 -1.52 -23.57 -8.66
C SER A 482 -0.71 -23.67 -7.36
N ASN A 483 0.15 -24.77 -7.39
CA ASN A 483 1.02 -24.92 -6.20
C ASN A 483 2.11 -23.84 -6.15
N ASP A 484 2.49 -23.36 -7.32
CA ASP A 484 3.53 -22.30 -7.36
C ASP A 484 3.02 -21.00 -6.71
N PHE A 485 1.78 -20.72 -7.02
CA PHE A 485 1.25 -19.46 -6.44
C PHE A 485 1.05 -19.63 -4.92
N GLU A 486 0.71 -20.86 -4.52
CA GLU A 486 0.57 -21.08 -3.05
C GLU A 486 1.89 -20.84 -2.32
N ILE A 487 2.95 -21.32 -2.95
CA ILE A 487 4.26 -21.18 -2.30
C ILE A 487 4.67 -19.70 -2.30
N THR A 488 4.37 -19.03 -3.42
CA THR A 488 4.73 -17.61 -3.50
C THR A 488 3.98 -16.80 -2.43
N ILE A 489 2.73 -17.08 -2.26
CA ILE A 489 1.93 -16.32 -1.28
C ILE A 489 2.43 -16.64 0.14
N LEU A 490 2.75 -17.86 0.39
CA LEU A 490 3.27 -18.24 1.72
C LEU A 490 4.60 -17.52 2.02
N ASN A 491 5.42 -17.43 0.98
CA ASN A 491 6.70 -16.74 1.22
C ASN A 491 6.47 -15.24 1.49
N LYS A 492 5.49 -14.73 0.88
CA LYS A 492 5.19 -13.31 1.13
C LYS A 492 4.61 -13.11 2.54
N LEU A 493 3.75 -14.01 2.91
CA LEU A 493 3.16 -13.89 4.25
C LEU A 493 4.20 -14.15 5.34
N LYS A 494 5.16 -14.98 4.98
CA LYS A 494 6.25 -15.24 5.96
C LYS A 494 7.16 -14.01 6.10
N LYS A 495 7.45 -13.36 4.98
CA LYS A 495 8.42 -12.23 5.01
C LYS A 495 7.74 -10.97 5.55
N ASP A 496 6.50 -10.63 5.12
CA ASP A 496 5.92 -9.28 5.31
C ASP A 496 4.94 -9.30 6.48
N TYR A 497 4.54 -10.58 6.97
CA TYR A 497 3.40 -10.54 7.92
C TYR A 497 3.81 -11.22 9.22
N ASP A 498 3.96 -12.58 9.21
CA ASP A 498 4.25 -13.31 10.45
C ASP A 498 5.14 -14.52 10.12
N PRO A 499 6.34 -14.53 10.74
CA PRO A 499 7.25 -15.66 10.47
C PRO A 499 6.60 -17.01 10.85
N GLU A 500 5.55 -17.03 11.58
CA GLU A 500 4.94 -18.29 12.05
C GLU A 500 4.13 -18.95 10.92
N PHE A 501 4.16 -18.34 9.68
CA PHE A 501 3.52 -19.01 8.53
C PHE A 501 4.46 -20.07 7.96
N SER A 502 5.51 -20.42 8.70
CA SER A 502 6.48 -21.42 8.22
C SER A 502 5.86 -22.83 8.23
N ALA A 503 4.84 -22.97 9.08
CA ALA A 503 4.18 -24.29 9.11
C ALA A 503 3.62 -24.66 7.73
N GLY A 504 3.21 -23.63 6.99
CA GLY A 504 2.72 -23.92 5.62
C GLY A 504 3.77 -24.59 4.75
N GLY A 505 5.01 -24.05 4.82
CA GLY A 505 6.11 -24.69 4.05
C GLY A 505 6.33 -26.15 4.43
N GLU A 506 6.21 -26.40 5.72
CA GLU A 506 6.40 -27.81 6.18
C GLU A 506 5.30 -28.73 5.62
N MET A 507 4.10 -28.13 5.42
CA MET A 507 3.01 -28.95 4.85
C MET A 507 3.36 -29.40 3.42
N PHE A 508 3.99 -28.59 2.64
CA PHE A 508 4.40 -28.98 1.28
C PHE A 508 5.50 -30.04 1.32
N THR A 509 6.42 -29.79 2.28
CA THR A 509 7.50 -30.80 2.38
C THR A 509 6.91 -32.17 2.76
N ASP A 510 5.92 -32.14 3.66
CA ASP A 510 5.31 -33.42 4.07
C ASP A 510 4.60 -34.09 2.89
N LEU A 511 3.99 -33.30 2.07
CA LEU A 511 3.28 -33.89 0.91
C LEU A 511 4.29 -34.48 -0.09
N ALA A 512 5.37 -33.77 -0.28
CA ALA A 512 6.39 -34.31 -1.20
C ALA A 512 6.97 -35.62 -0.67
N LEU A 513 7.23 -35.61 0.67
CA LEU A 513 7.80 -36.85 1.25
C LEU A 513 6.75 -37.98 1.22
N SER A 514 5.54 -37.57 1.42
CA SER A 514 4.48 -38.59 1.41
C SER A 514 4.31 -39.19 0.00
N ASN A 515 4.42 -38.36 -0.98
CA ASN A 515 4.34 -38.89 -2.35
C ASN A 515 5.48 -39.87 -2.66
N ASP A 516 6.64 -39.51 -2.18
CA ASP A 516 7.78 -40.44 -2.40
C ASP A 516 7.56 -41.76 -1.64
N LEU A 517 6.94 -41.62 -0.47
CA LEU A 517 6.73 -42.84 0.36
C LEU A 517 5.70 -43.77 -0.30
N ILE A 518 4.66 -43.17 -0.85
CA ILE A 518 3.62 -44.03 -1.43
C ILE A 518 4.14 -44.64 -2.75
N THR A 519 4.95 -43.88 -3.46
CA THR A 519 5.53 -44.43 -4.71
C THR A 519 6.43 -45.63 -4.41
N GLU A 520 7.08 -45.48 -3.38
CA GLU A 520 7.94 -46.62 -2.99
C GLU A 520 7.08 -47.84 -2.58
N HIS A 521 6.06 -47.61 -1.82
CA HIS A 521 5.16 -48.72 -1.42
C HIS A 521 4.55 -49.38 -2.65
N HIS A 522 4.13 -48.55 -3.62
CA HIS A 522 3.51 -49.12 -4.83
C HIS A 522 4.51 -49.95 -5.64
N ARG A 523 5.80 -49.54 -5.55
CA ARG A 523 6.81 -50.31 -6.30
C ARG A 523 6.96 -51.73 -5.74
N LYS A 524 6.55 -51.90 -4.48
CA LYS A 524 6.72 -53.24 -3.85
C LYS A 524 5.47 -54.09 -4.07
N LEU A 525 4.47 -53.42 -4.65
CA LEU A 525 3.24 -54.19 -4.86
C LEU A 525 3.13 -54.63 -6.32
N PRO A 526 2.43 -55.75 -6.59
CA PRO A 526 2.22 -56.20 -7.98
C PRO A 526 1.51 -55.13 -8.82
N LEU A 527 1.94 -55.01 -10.17
CA LEU A 527 1.47 -53.94 -11.08
C LEU A 527 -0.05 -54.01 -11.26
N LYS A 528 -0.77 -55.10 -11.08
CA LYS A 528 -2.24 -55.18 -11.25
C LYS A 528 -2.91 -55.48 -9.91
N GLY A 529 -2.21 -55.17 -8.83
CA GLY A 529 -2.80 -55.49 -7.51
C GLY A 529 -3.70 -54.34 -7.03
N GLU A 530 -4.86 -54.70 -6.39
CA GLU A 530 -5.85 -53.77 -5.81
C GLU A 530 -5.20 -52.79 -4.82
N GLY A 531 -3.97 -53.10 -4.37
CA GLY A 531 -3.24 -52.27 -3.36
C GLY A 531 -2.62 -51.02 -4.00
N ARG A 532 -2.51 -50.97 -5.38
CA ARG A 532 -1.89 -49.80 -6.06
C ARG A 532 -2.93 -48.68 -6.24
N LYS A 533 -4.24 -49.02 -5.95
CA LYS A 533 -5.30 -47.97 -6.06
C LYS A 533 -5.34 -47.09 -4.82
N LEU A 534 -4.67 -47.54 -3.75
CA LEU A 534 -4.62 -46.76 -2.50
C LEU A 534 -3.54 -45.67 -2.57
N LYS A 535 -3.99 -44.49 -2.29
CA LYS A 535 -3.04 -43.35 -2.18
C LYS A 535 -3.07 -42.81 -0.74
N VAL A 536 -1.81 -42.75 -0.19
CA VAL A 536 -1.78 -42.35 1.23
C VAL A 536 -0.89 -41.09 1.35
N MET A 537 -1.49 -40.13 2.18
CA MET A 537 -0.67 -38.96 2.52
C MET A 537 -0.33 -38.97 4.01
N VAL A 538 1.05 -39.10 4.23
CA VAL A 538 1.48 -39.13 5.64
C VAL A 538 1.90 -37.72 6.07
N LEU A 539 1.19 -37.29 7.19
CA LEU A 539 1.40 -35.88 7.61
C LEU A 539 1.87 -35.84 9.05
N LYS A 540 2.81 -34.88 9.31
CA LYS A 540 3.25 -34.71 10.71
C LYS A 540 2.18 -33.97 11.53
N GLN A 541 1.95 -34.46 12.66
CA GLN A 541 0.81 -33.97 13.47
C GLN A 541 1.04 -32.51 13.91
N GLY A 542 2.18 -32.04 14.15
CA GLY A 542 2.47 -30.68 14.69
C GLY A 542 2.41 -29.61 13.60
N ALA A 543 2.39 -30.02 12.33
CA ALA A 543 2.50 -29.00 11.25
C ALA A 543 1.12 -28.78 10.61
N TRP A 544 0.12 -29.59 10.93
CA TRP A 544 -1.18 -29.47 10.24
C TRP A 544 -2.28 -29.18 11.27
N PRO A 545 -3.24 -28.35 10.88
CA PRO A 545 -4.27 -27.78 11.77
C PRO A 545 -5.43 -28.77 11.99
N TYR A 546 -5.26 -30.11 11.88
CA TYR A 546 -6.37 -31.05 12.16
C TYR A 546 -6.08 -31.80 13.47
N SER A 547 -7.13 -31.48 14.51
CA SER A 547 -7.07 -32.17 15.82
C SER A 547 -7.65 -33.58 15.72
N GLN A 548 -7.11 -34.54 16.49
CA GLN A 548 -7.40 -35.98 16.68
C GLN A 548 -8.88 -36.19 16.98
N GLN A 549 -9.72 -35.95 15.88
CA GLN A 549 -10.97 -36.57 16.39
C GLN A 549 -11.18 -37.92 15.70
N PRO A 550 -10.98 -39.01 16.41
CA PRO A 550 -11.26 -40.29 15.75
C PRO A 550 -12.75 -40.44 15.39
N GLN A 551 -13.08 -39.94 14.22
CA GLN A 551 -14.46 -40.36 13.89
C GLN A 551 -14.47 -41.79 13.34
N GLY A 552 -14.77 -42.75 14.22
CA GLY A 552 -14.71 -44.18 13.84
C GLY A 552 -15.77 -44.53 12.78
N ILE A 553 -15.33 -44.64 11.50
CA ILE A 553 -16.19 -45.22 10.46
C ILE A 553 -15.77 -46.68 10.20
N ARG A 554 -16.85 -47.43 10.09
CA ARG A 554 -16.55 -48.82 9.70
C ARG A 554 -16.29 -48.92 8.19
N LEU A 555 -14.94 -49.32 7.90
CA LEU A 555 -14.60 -49.44 6.47
C LEU A 555 -14.77 -50.88 5.98
N PRO A 556 -15.05 -51.03 4.71
CA PRO A 556 -15.12 -52.39 4.17
C PRO A 556 -13.81 -53.16 4.40
N THR A 557 -13.96 -54.52 4.47
CA THR A 557 -12.83 -55.38 4.88
C THR A 557 -11.67 -55.27 3.87
N THR A 558 -12.03 -55.11 2.64
CA THR A 558 -10.95 -55.01 1.63
C THR A 558 -10.12 -53.75 1.84
N MET A 559 -10.74 -52.64 2.14
CA MET A 559 -10.00 -51.37 2.38
C MET A 559 -9.17 -51.45 3.66
N GLN A 560 -9.75 -52.10 4.67
CA GLN A 560 -9.02 -52.25 5.95
C GLN A 560 -7.75 -53.07 5.77
N GLU A 561 -7.87 -54.10 4.95
CA GLU A 561 -6.68 -54.95 4.70
C GLU A 561 -5.56 -54.14 4.02
N GLN A 562 -5.98 -53.33 3.06
CA GLN A 562 -4.95 -52.53 2.37
C GLN A 562 -4.32 -51.50 3.31
N LEU A 563 -5.17 -50.91 4.19
CA LEU A 563 -4.59 -49.96 5.15
C LEU A 563 -3.62 -50.66 6.10
N GLY A 564 -3.96 -51.91 6.50
CA GLY A 564 -3.08 -52.71 7.38
C GLY A 564 -1.73 -53.01 6.71
N LYS A 565 -1.80 -53.31 5.41
CA LYS A 565 -0.53 -53.60 4.69
C LYS A 565 0.36 -52.36 4.63
N PHE A 566 -0.27 -51.26 4.40
CA PHE A 566 0.57 -50.04 4.35
C PHE A 566 1.13 -49.73 5.74
N GLU A 567 0.33 -49.89 6.83
CA GLU A 567 0.82 -49.61 8.20
C GLU A 567 2.04 -50.48 8.53
N ALA A 568 1.93 -51.71 8.12
CA ALA A 568 3.08 -52.60 8.37
C ALA A 568 4.32 -52.13 7.60
N PHE A 569 4.08 -51.67 6.37
CA PHE A 569 5.20 -51.13 5.56
C PHE A 569 5.79 -49.88 6.23
N TYR A 570 4.92 -49.04 6.76
CA TYR A 570 5.41 -47.78 7.35
C TYR A 570 6.16 -48.08 8.66
N LYS A 571 5.60 -49.00 9.47
CA LYS A 571 6.24 -49.35 10.76
C LYS A 571 7.61 -49.98 10.55
N ALA A 572 7.69 -50.76 9.48
CA ALA A 572 9.01 -51.38 9.20
C ALA A 572 10.06 -50.33 8.84
N LYS A 573 9.70 -49.28 8.26
CA LYS A 573 10.68 -48.27 7.79
C LYS A 573 10.92 -47.23 8.88
N HIS A 574 9.82 -46.90 9.59
CA HIS A 574 9.98 -45.85 10.60
C HIS A 574 9.63 -46.43 11.98
N GLN A 575 10.77 -46.69 12.78
CA GLN A 575 10.57 -47.27 14.13
C GLN A 575 10.24 -46.18 15.16
N GLY A 576 9.18 -46.44 16.00
CA GLY A 576 8.88 -45.49 17.12
C GLY A 576 7.80 -44.47 16.71
N ARG A 577 7.28 -44.70 15.42
CA ARG A 577 6.20 -43.77 15.02
C ARG A 577 4.89 -44.54 14.88
N THR A 578 3.79 -43.80 15.21
CA THR A 578 2.47 -44.47 15.05
C THR A 578 1.60 -43.64 14.09
N LEU A 579 0.82 -44.46 13.33
CA LEU A 579 -0.05 -43.75 12.35
C LEU A 579 -1.49 -43.71 12.89
N HIS A 580 -2.00 -42.51 12.68
CA HIS A 580 -3.45 -42.39 12.96
C HIS A 580 -4.19 -41.97 11.67
N TRP A 581 -5.30 -42.70 11.39
CA TRP A 581 -6.00 -42.42 10.11
C TRP A 581 -7.08 -41.36 10.33
N GLN A 582 -7.00 -40.44 9.32
CA GLN A 582 -8.01 -39.36 9.37
C GLN A 582 -9.00 -39.53 8.21
N SER A 583 -10.35 -39.86 8.63
CA SER A 583 -11.34 -40.21 7.59
C SER A 583 -12.05 -38.95 7.07
N SER A 584 -12.02 -37.85 7.78
CA SER A 584 -12.79 -36.64 7.44
C SER A 584 -12.25 -35.95 6.18
N VAL A 585 -10.95 -36.19 5.79
CA VAL A 585 -10.38 -35.45 4.62
C VAL A 585 -10.02 -36.46 3.54
N SER A 586 -10.60 -37.71 3.72
CA SER A 586 -10.26 -38.75 2.74
C SER A 586 -11.28 -38.72 1.59
N THR A 587 -10.71 -38.99 0.36
CA THR A 587 -11.62 -39.00 -0.81
C THR A 587 -11.54 -40.36 -1.51
N MET A 588 -12.70 -40.63 -2.25
CA MET A 588 -12.74 -41.93 -2.94
C MET A 588 -13.36 -41.74 -4.33
N THR A 589 -12.75 -42.48 -5.29
CA THR A 589 -13.35 -42.49 -6.65
C THR A 589 -14.01 -43.86 -6.91
N LEU A 590 -15.38 -43.68 -7.24
CA LEU A 590 -16.11 -44.94 -7.48
C LEU A 590 -16.58 -45.01 -8.94
N THR A 591 -16.50 -46.25 -9.41
CA THR A 591 -17.14 -46.46 -10.72
C THR A 591 -18.57 -47.00 -10.50
N ALA A 592 -19.49 -46.06 -10.90
CA ALA A 592 -20.90 -46.43 -10.67
C ALA A 592 -21.57 -46.86 -11.98
N HIS A 593 -22.31 -47.97 -11.86
CA HIS A 593 -23.01 -48.47 -13.08
C HIS A 593 -24.50 -48.15 -12.98
N PHE A 594 -24.78 -46.92 -13.62
CA PHE A 594 -26.22 -46.63 -13.78
C PHE A 594 -26.73 -47.15 -15.12
N SER A 595 -27.61 -46.19 -15.85
CA SER A 595 -27.90 -46.58 -17.25
C SER A 595 -26.64 -46.52 -18.12
N GLU A 596 -25.72 -45.54 -17.78
CA GLU A 596 -24.37 -45.44 -18.36
C GLU A 596 -23.32 -45.47 -17.24
N GLN A 597 -22.12 -46.01 -17.69
CA GLN A 597 -21.04 -46.06 -16.68
C GLN A 597 -20.49 -44.65 -16.39
N LYS A 598 -20.51 -44.42 -15.04
CA LYS A 598 -19.97 -43.10 -14.67
C LYS A 598 -18.96 -43.23 -13.53
N GLU A 599 -18.06 -42.25 -13.41
CA GLU A 599 -17.07 -42.24 -12.30
C GLU A 599 -17.46 -41.15 -11.28
N LEU A 600 -17.62 -41.63 -10.03
CA LEU A 600 -18.00 -40.65 -8.99
C LEU A 600 -16.80 -40.32 -8.09
N SER A 601 -16.53 -39.07 -8.03
CA SER A 601 -15.52 -38.61 -7.04
C SER A 601 -16.23 -38.12 -5.78
N VAL A 602 -16.05 -38.86 -4.64
CA VAL A 602 -16.85 -38.56 -3.43
C VAL A 602 -15.93 -38.58 -2.20
N SER A 603 -16.53 -38.03 -1.09
CA SER A 603 -15.81 -38.19 0.18
C SER A 603 -15.84 -39.66 0.66
N LEU A 604 -14.91 -39.96 1.60
CA LEU A 604 -14.86 -41.36 2.09
C LEU A 604 -16.18 -41.76 2.72
N TYR A 605 -16.77 -40.81 3.44
CA TYR A 605 -18.07 -41.13 4.07
C TYR A 605 -19.14 -41.42 3.02
N GLN A 606 -19.16 -40.57 2.01
CA GLN A 606 -20.15 -40.81 0.93
C GLN A 606 -19.90 -42.14 0.22
N GLY A 607 -18.65 -42.45 0.00
CA GLY A 607 -18.30 -43.67 -0.72
C GLY A 607 -18.71 -44.93 0.04
N VAL A 608 -18.47 -44.90 1.35
CA VAL A 608 -18.78 -46.11 2.16
C VAL A 608 -20.30 -46.32 2.17
N ILE A 609 -21.02 -45.21 2.22
CA ILE A 609 -22.49 -45.35 2.22
C ILE A 609 -22.95 -45.91 0.87
N LEU A 610 -22.38 -45.43 -0.22
CA LEU A 610 -22.80 -45.89 -1.56
C LEU A 610 -22.46 -47.38 -1.76
N LEU A 611 -21.40 -47.83 -1.12
CA LEU A 611 -21.00 -49.24 -1.31
C LEU A 611 -22.01 -50.18 -0.63
N LEU A 612 -22.77 -49.60 0.39
CA LEU A 612 -23.78 -50.44 1.06
C LEU A 612 -24.90 -50.84 0.10
N PHE A 613 -25.07 -50.07 -0.94
CA PHE A 613 -26.22 -50.31 -1.84
C PHE A 613 -25.86 -51.35 -2.90
N ASN A 614 -24.59 -51.90 -2.82
CA ASN A 614 -24.26 -53.03 -3.71
C ASN A 614 -24.94 -54.32 -3.22
N GLU A 615 -25.29 -54.37 -1.86
CA GLU A 615 -25.91 -55.60 -1.31
C GLU A 615 -27.43 -55.43 -1.18
N SER A 616 -27.87 -54.18 -0.98
CA SER A 616 -29.32 -53.91 -0.89
C SER A 616 -29.67 -52.64 -1.67
N SER A 617 -30.80 -52.62 -2.40
CA SER A 617 -31.19 -51.48 -3.25
C SER A 617 -31.97 -50.44 -2.42
N THR A 618 -32.42 -50.86 -1.22
CA THR A 618 -33.15 -49.91 -0.36
C THR A 618 -32.68 -50.08 1.09
N ILE A 619 -32.27 -48.91 1.70
CA ILE A 619 -31.74 -48.99 3.07
C ILE A 619 -32.27 -47.79 3.86
N SER A 620 -32.75 -48.00 5.12
CA SER A 620 -33.26 -46.89 5.97
C SER A 620 -32.11 -46.13 6.65
N PHE A 621 -32.43 -44.94 7.15
CA PHE A 621 -31.42 -44.10 7.84
C PHE A 621 -30.81 -44.86 9.02
N LYS A 622 -31.59 -45.56 9.79
CA LYS A 622 -31.09 -46.25 11.01
C LYS A 622 -30.17 -47.42 10.63
N GLU A 623 -30.54 -48.04 9.49
CA GLU A 623 -29.69 -49.17 9.06
C GLU A 623 -28.33 -48.68 8.55
N ILE A 624 -28.38 -47.52 7.86
CA ILE A 624 -27.09 -46.98 7.35
C ILE A 624 -26.24 -46.51 8.54
N ALA A 625 -26.90 -45.94 9.53
CA ALA A 625 -26.15 -45.47 10.73
C ALA A 625 -25.52 -46.66 11.46
N GLN A 626 -26.23 -47.74 11.53
CA GLN A 626 -25.68 -48.92 12.23
C GLN A 626 -24.55 -49.56 11.43
N ALA A 627 -24.70 -49.54 10.13
CA ALA A 627 -23.68 -50.23 9.30
C ALA A 627 -22.39 -49.40 9.22
N THR A 628 -22.50 -48.10 9.29
CA THR A 628 -21.28 -47.26 9.08
C THR A 628 -20.80 -46.72 10.42
N GLU A 629 -21.65 -46.73 11.46
CA GLU A 629 -21.37 -46.19 12.81
C GLU A 629 -21.01 -44.70 12.75
N LEU A 630 -21.61 -43.99 11.81
CA LEU A 630 -21.36 -42.54 11.72
C LEU A 630 -22.28 -41.81 12.70
N GLU A 631 -21.78 -40.69 13.22
CA GLU A 631 -22.65 -39.85 14.08
C GLU A 631 -23.83 -39.26 13.28
N ASP A 632 -24.96 -39.16 13.97
CA ASP A 632 -26.22 -38.80 13.28
C ASP A 632 -26.09 -37.45 12.56
N GLY A 633 -25.44 -36.49 13.19
CA GLY A 633 -25.30 -35.16 12.54
C GLY A 633 -24.55 -35.25 11.21
N LEU A 634 -23.41 -35.91 11.25
CA LEU A 634 -22.58 -36.06 10.05
C LEU A 634 -23.26 -36.95 9.00
N LEU A 635 -23.96 -37.96 9.43
CA LEU A 635 -24.66 -38.86 8.48
C LEU A 635 -25.78 -38.11 7.75
N ARG A 636 -26.49 -37.34 8.48
CA ARG A 636 -27.59 -36.59 7.82
C ARG A 636 -27.04 -35.63 6.76
N LEU A 637 -25.97 -34.98 7.07
CA LEU A 637 -25.38 -34.05 6.08
C LEU A 637 -24.83 -34.82 4.88
N THR A 638 -24.20 -35.97 5.19
CA THR A 638 -23.63 -36.75 4.07
C THR A 638 -24.75 -37.29 3.17
N LEU A 639 -25.89 -37.68 3.73
CA LEU A 639 -26.99 -38.24 2.92
C LEU A 639 -27.73 -37.11 2.18
N GLN A 640 -27.71 -35.95 2.86
CA GLN A 640 -28.31 -34.81 2.15
C GLN A 640 -27.58 -34.52 0.83
N SER A 641 -26.20 -34.63 0.84
CA SER A 641 -25.43 -34.37 -0.40
C SER A 641 -25.68 -35.44 -1.45
N LEU A 642 -26.03 -36.67 -1.05
CA LEU A 642 -26.15 -37.77 -2.02
C LEU A 642 -27.58 -37.85 -2.56
N ALA A 643 -28.66 -37.34 -1.69
CA ALA A 643 -30.06 -37.64 -2.10
C ALA A 643 -30.83 -36.35 -2.34
N CYS A 644 -30.46 -35.22 -1.68
CA CYS A 644 -31.30 -34.02 -1.74
C CYS A 644 -30.59 -32.90 -2.51
N GLY A 645 -29.35 -33.18 -3.01
CA GLY A 645 -28.61 -32.12 -3.74
C GLY A 645 -28.95 -32.15 -5.24
N LYS A 646 -28.04 -31.45 -5.99
CA LYS A 646 -28.28 -31.35 -7.45
C LYS A 646 -28.03 -32.68 -8.15
N LYS A 647 -26.97 -33.34 -7.60
CA LYS A 647 -26.66 -34.66 -8.20
C LYS A 647 -27.22 -35.78 -7.31
N ARG A 648 -28.45 -36.23 -7.64
CA ARG A 648 -29.20 -37.16 -6.78
C ARG A 648 -28.93 -38.61 -7.21
N VAL A 649 -27.83 -39.05 -6.65
CA VAL A 649 -27.47 -40.45 -7.00
C VAL A 649 -28.29 -41.42 -6.15
N LEU A 650 -28.88 -40.85 -5.03
CA LEU A 650 -29.84 -41.63 -4.23
C LEU A 650 -31.19 -40.90 -4.21
N ARG A 651 -32.30 -41.77 -4.06
CA ARG A 651 -33.62 -41.16 -3.91
C ARG A 651 -34.11 -41.37 -2.46
N LYS A 652 -34.66 -40.24 -1.99
CA LYS A 652 -35.11 -40.28 -0.57
C LYS A 652 -36.64 -40.40 -0.55
N GLN A 653 -37.17 -41.21 0.40
CA GLN A 653 -38.62 -41.33 0.66
C GLN A 653 -38.88 -41.15 2.17
N PRO A 654 -39.68 -40.08 2.44
CA PRO A 654 -40.37 -39.08 1.58
C PRO A 654 -39.40 -38.02 1.05
N ALA A 655 -39.76 -37.49 -0.20
CA ALA A 655 -38.86 -36.49 -0.82
C ALA A 655 -38.88 -35.18 -0.02
N GLY A 656 -37.74 -34.68 0.29
CA GLY A 656 -37.62 -33.39 1.02
C GLY A 656 -36.14 -32.97 1.11
N ARG A 657 -36.04 -31.74 1.67
CA ARG A 657 -34.67 -31.15 1.75
C ARG A 657 -33.93 -31.70 2.98
N ASP A 658 -34.65 -32.18 3.98
CA ASP A 658 -33.98 -32.63 5.22
C ASP A 658 -34.09 -34.14 5.35
N VAL A 659 -33.01 -34.63 6.09
CA VAL A 659 -32.98 -36.11 6.29
C VAL A 659 -33.43 -36.40 7.72
N ASN A 660 -34.54 -37.26 7.77
CA ASN A 660 -35.05 -37.60 9.10
C ASN A 660 -34.79 -39.08 9.42
N ASP A 661 -35.07 -39.48 10.70
CA ASP A 661 -34.71 -40.82 11.21
C ASP A 661 -35.52 -41.91 10.50
N ASN A 662 -36.70 -41.57 10.00
CA ASN A 662 -37.54 -42.64 9.41
C ASN A 662 -37.45 -42.63 7.87
N ASP A 663 -36.48 -41.86 7.39
CA ASP A 663 -36.35 -41.77 5.93
C ASP A 663 -35.67 -43.03 5.36
N VAL A 664 -36.18 -43.35 4.11
CA VAL A 664 -35.58 -44.51 3.41
C VAL A 664 -34.95 -44.04 2.09
N PHE A 665 -33.80 -44.72 1.83
CA PHE A 665 -33.06 -44.25 0.64
C PHE A 665 -32.96 -45.41 -0.37
N HIS A 666 -33.18 -44.94 -1.72
CA HIS A 666 -33.06 -45.92 -2.81
C HIS A 666 -31.98 -45.48 -3.82
N PHE A 667 -31.33 -46.66 -4.33
CA PHE A 667 -30.36 -46.35 -5.40
C PHE A 667 -31.11 -45.87 -6.65
N ASN A 668 -30.65 -44.68 -7.22
CA ASN A 668 -31.31 -44.08 -8.41
C ASN A 668 -30.68 -44.63 -9.69
N GLU A 669 -31.34 -45.62 -10.31
CA GLU A 669 -30.77 -46.28 -11.52
C GLU A 669 -30.96 -45.40 -12.75
N THR A 670 -31.90 -44.47 -12.70
CA THR A 670 -32.21 -43.66 -13.90
C THR A 670 -31.45 -42.33 -13.84
N PHE A 671 -30.47 -42.20 -12.97
CA PHE A 671 -29.69 -40.95 -12.89
C PHE A 671 -28.88 -40.72 -14.17
N THR A 672 -29.00 -39.42 -14.71
CA THR A 672 -28.19 -39.11 -15.92
C THR A 672 -27.48 -37.77 -15.73
N ASP A 673 -26.21 -37.69 -16.18
CA ASP A 673 -25.43 -36.42 -16.14
C ASP A 673 -24.56 -36.34 -17.40
N SER A 674 -24.41 -34.93 -17.87
CA SER A 674 -23.64 -34.74 -19.13
C SER A 674 -22.17 -35.11 -18.94
N LEU A 675 -21.72 -35.18 -17.64
CA LEU A 675 -20.28 -35.43 -17.42
C LEU A 675 -20.06 -36.91 -17.10
N THR A 676 -18.95 -37.52 -17.56
CA THR A 676 -18.60 -38.93 -17.29
C THR A 676 -17.96 -39.07 -15.90
N ARG A 677 -17.25 -38.08 -15.50
CA ARG A 677 -16.74 -38.05 -14.12
C ARG A 677 -17.49 -36.97 -13.31
N ILE A 678 -18.15 -37.53 -12.34
CA ILE A 678 -19.02 -36.61 -11.58
C ILE A 678 -18.43 -36.40 -10.18
N HIS A 679 -18.25 -35.18 -9.95
CA HIS A 679 -17.80 -34.89 -8.57
C HIS A 679 -19.01 -34.49 -7.70
N ILE A 680 -19.24 -35.27 -6.71
CA ILE A 680 -20.36 -34.93 -5.80
C ILE A 680 -19.82 -34.09 -4.64
N ASN A 681 -20.38 -32.89 -4.65
CA ASN A 681 -19.88 -31.94 -3.63
C ASN A 681 -19.81 -32.58 -2.24
N SER A 682 -18.65 -32.59 -1.80
CA SER A 682 -18.41 -33.16 -0.46
C SER A 682 -18.67 -32.11 0.62
N ILE A 683 -19.66 -32.37 1.54
CA ILE A 683 -19.95 -31.52 2.72
C ILE A 683 -18.66 -31.05 3.37
N GLN A 684 -17.46 -31.53 2.97
CA GLN A 684 -16.12 -31.20 3.53
C GLN A 684 -15.52 -29.99 2.83
N ALA A 685 -16.15 -29.55 1.68
CA ALA A 685 -15.51 -28.47 0.91
C ALA A 685 -16.03 -27.11 1.39
N LYS A 686 -17.20 -27.12 2.25
CA LYS A 686 -17.68 -25.83 2.79
C LYS A 686 -17.41 -25.76 4.29
N VAL A 687 -16.64 -24.69 4.71
CA VAL A 687 -16.38 -24.52 6.15
C VAL A 687 -17.71 -24.27 6.88
N SER A 688 -18.15 -25.28 7.70
CA SER A 688 -19.40 -25.12 8.48
C SER A 688 -19.19 -24.15 9.66
N ALA A 689 -20.29 -23.55 10.03
CA ALA A 689 -20.25 -22.64 11.20
C ALA A 689 -19.61 -23.34 12.41
N GLU A 690 -19.80 -24.56 12.50
CA GLU A 690 -19.22 -25.32 13.62
C GLU A 690 -17.69 -25.44 13.48
N GLU A 691 -17.31 -25.62 12.25
CA GLU A 691 -15.85 -25.69 12.02
C GLU A 691 -15.18 -24.33 12.29
N SER A 692 -15.85 -23.30 11.92
CA SER A 692 -15.30 -21.96 12.18
C SER A 692 -15.17 -21.72 13.70
N LYS A 693 -16.17 -22.15 14.43
CA LYS A 693 -16.10 -22.00 15.90
C LYS A 693 -14.98 -22.87 16.49
N ALA A 694 -14.83 -24.03 15.95
CA ALA A 694 -13.74 -24.90 16.45
C ALA A 694 -12.37 -24.29 16.18
N THR A 695 -12.23 -23.71 14.99
CA THR A 695 -10.92 -23.07 14.69
C THR A 695 -10.70 -21.88 15.64
N GLN A 696 -11.76 -21.25 15.90
CA GLN A 696 -11.61 -20.10 16.82
C GLN A 696 -11.23 -20.60 18.23
N SER A 697 -11.88 -21.60 18.65
CA SER A 697 -11.56 -22.17 19.98
C SER A 697 -10.10 -22.65 20.04
N ALA A 698 -9.61 -23.28 18.98
CA ALA A 698 -8.19 -23.71 18.96
C ALA A 698 -7.25 -22.52 19.05
N ILE A 699 -7.63 -21.47 18.36
CA ILE A 699 -6.77 -20.25 18.40
C ILE A 699 -6.77 -19.68 19.83
N ASP A 700 -7.94 -19.71 20.46
CA ASP A 700 -8.00 -19.17 21.84
C ASP A 700 -7.17 -20.02 22.79
N GLY A 701 -7.25 -21.33 22.58
CA GLY A 701 -6.39 -22.21 23.40
C GLY A 701 -4.90 -21.88 23.23
N GLU A 702 -4.45 -21.63 21.99
CA GLU A 702 -3.03 -21.28 21.73
C GLU A 702 -2.67 -19.93 22.37
N ARG A 703 -3.65 -19.04 22.40
CA ARG A 703 -3.34 -17.73 23.02
C ARG A 703 -3.08 -17.89 24.52
N SER A 704 -3.92 -18.76 25.09
CA SER A 704 -3.72 -18.98 26.54
C SER A 704 -2.35 -19.59 26.83
N ALA A 705 -2.00 -20.54 26.07
CA ALA A 705 -0.68 -21.17 26.26
C ALA A 705 0.46 -20.17 26.00
N SER A 706 0.27 -19.38 24.98
CA SER A 706 1.31 -18.37 24.68
C SER A 706 1.44 -17.35 25.82
N LEU A 707 0.27 -16.99 26.37
CA LEU A 707 0.34 -16.02 27.50
C LEU A 707 1.03 -16.67 28.70
N ASP A 708 0.75 -17.90 28.96
CA ASP A 708 1.41 -18.61 30.08
C ASP A 708 2.93 -18.69 29.87
N ALA A 709 3.28 -19.04 28.67
CA ALA A 709 4.72 -19.15 28.38
C ALA A 709 5.41 -17.79 28.53
N ALA A 710 4.73 -16.73 28.06
CA ALA A 710 5.35 -15.38 28.17
C ALA A 710 5.48 -14.97 29.64
N ILE A 711 4.47 -15.30 30.37
CA ILE A 711 4.52 -14.90 31.80
C ILE A 711 5.67 -15.64 32.49
N VAL A 712 5.79 -16.93 32.27
CA VAL A 712 6.86 -17.72 32.91
C VAL A 712 8.24 -17.19 32.50
N ARG A 713 8.40 -16.85 31.17
CA ARG A 713 9.70 -16.34 30.67
C ARG A 713 10.06 -15.01 31.35
N ILE A 714 9.02 -14.16 31.48
CA ILE A 714 9.29 -12.82 32.07
C ILE A 714 9.58 -12.98 33.56
N MET A 715 8.79 -13.83 34.20
CA MET A 715 8.97 -14.00 35.66
C MET A 715 10.30 -14.71 35.96
N LYS A 716 10.67 -15.65 35.10
CA LYS A 716 11.99 -16.30 35.28
C LYS A 716 13.13 -15.30 35.13
N ALA A 717 12.98 -14.34 34.28
CA ALA A 717 14.07 -13.37 34.01
C ALA A 717 14.11 -12.29 35.11
N LYS A 718 12.96 -11.85 35.57
CA LYS A 718 12.93 -10.64 36.43
C LYS A 718 12.73 -11.05 37.89
N LYS A 719 12.46 -12.28 38.13
CA LYS A 719 12.32 -12.88 39.48
C LYS A 719 11.27 -12.14 40.30
N GLU A 720 11.21 -10.74 40.28
CA GLU A 720 10.15 -9.95 40.94
C GLU A 720 9.70 -8.81 40.03
N VAL A 721 8.38 -8.69 39.86
CA VAL A 721 7.87 -7.61 39.00
C VAL A 721 6.50 -7.16 39.54
N MET A 722 6.32 -5.87 39.56
CA MET A 722 4.99 -5.35 39.95
C MET A 722 3.92 -5.80 38.93
N HIS A 723 2.74 -6.11 39.48
CA HIS A 723 1.70 -6.70 38.60
C HIS A 723 1.42 -5.78 37.40
N GLY A 724 1.26 -4.49 37.60
CA GLY A 724 1.03 -3.56 36.46
C GLY A 724 2.16 -3.64 35.42
N ALA A 725 3.38 -3.73 35.85
CA ALA A 725 4.55 -3.83 34.93
C ALA A 725 4.59 -5.19 34.23
N LEU A 726 4.10 -6.23 34.97
CA LEU A 726 4.07 -7.57 34.35
C LEU A 726 3.04 -7.61 33.21
N VAL A 727 1.90 -7.00 33.49
CA VAL A 727 0.86 -6.98 32.44
C VAL A 727 1.39 -6.27 31.20
N ASN A 728 2.06 -5.14 31.34
CA ASN A 728 2.60 -4.41 30.17
C ASN A 728 3.71 -5.20 29.46
N ALA A 729 4.54 -5.87 30.33
CA ALA A 729 5.62 -6.66 29.71
C ALA A 729 5.06 -7.83 28.90
N VAL A 730 3.97 -8.42 29.42
CA VAL A 730 3.37 -9.56 28.68
C VAL A 730 2.72 -9.03 27.39
N ILE A 731 2.05 -7.88 27.45
CA ILE A 731 1.43 -7.30 26.23
C ILE A 731 2.53 -7.04 25.19
N ASP A 732 3.63 -6.50 25.69
CA ASP A 732 4.72 -6.18 24.74
C ASP A 732 5.32 -7.47 24.14
N ALA A 733 5.29 -8.56 24.90
CA ALA A 733 5.90 -9.82 24.41
C ALA A 733 5.02 -10.49 23.35
N VAL A 734 3.66 -10.20 23.41
CA VAL A 734 2.80 -11.01 22.50
C VAL A 734 2.13 -10.09 21.48
N LYS A 735 2.41 -8.76 21.49
CA LYS A 735 1.67 -7.76 20.70
C LYS A 735 1.91 -7.95 19.20
N ASN A 736 3.10 -8.64 18.87
CA ASN A 736 3.36 -8.84 17.43
C ASN A 736 2.55 -10.01 16.89
N HIS A 737 1.83 -10.72 17.78
CA HIS A 737 1.07 -11.91 17.30
C HIS A 737 -0.42 -11.67 17.49
N PHE A 738 -0.81 -11.22 18.68
CA PHE A 738 -2.23 -10.86 18.90
C PHE A 738 -2.33 -9.84 20.02
N THR A 739 -3.58 -9.28 20.02
CA THR A 739 -3.80 -8.30 21.10
C THR A 739 -4.54 -8.99 22.27
N PRO A 740 -3.72 -9.15 23.41
CA PRO A 740 -4.31 -9.87 24.54
C PRO A 740 -5.30 -9.01 25.31
N ASP A 741 -6.37 -9.70 25.83
CA ASP A 741 -7.30 -9.00 26.74
C ASP A 741 -6.73 -8.97 28.18
N VAL A 742 -6.76 -7.71 28.74
CA VAL A 742 -6.12 -7.51 30.07
C VAL A 742 -6.75 -8.44 31.11
N PRO A 743 -8.01 -8.71 30.99
CA PRO A 743 -8.58 -9.68 31.95
C PRO A 743 -8.02 -11.09 31.74
N ALA A 744 -7.82 -11.46 30.56
CA ALA A 744 -7.23 -12.78 30.29
C ALA A 744 -5.82 -12.91 30.88
N ILE A 745 -5.07 -11.82 30.87
CA ILE A 745 -3.71 -11.82 31.44
C ILE A 745 -3.80 -11.92 32.98
N LYS A 746 -4.81 -11.26 33.46
CA LYS A 746 -4.97 -11.31 34.94
C LYS A 746 -5.39 -12.71 35.39
N LEU A 747 -6.27 -13.23 34.66
CA LEU A 747 -6.70 -14.61 34.96
C LEU A 747 -5.54 -15.60 34.81
N ALA A 748 -4.76 -15.51 33.76
CA ALA A 748 -3.60 -16.42 33.56
C ALA A 748 -2.55 -16.21 34.65
N SER A 749 -2.34 -14.95 35.16
CA SER A 749 -1.29 -14.64 36.18
C SER A 749 -1.75 -15.10 37.57
N THR A 750 -3.08 -15.19 37.84
CA THR A 750 -3.59 -15.42 39.21
C THR A 750 -4.10 -16.87 39.33
N SER A 751 -4.73 -17.52 38.44
CA SER A 751 -5.52 -18.75 38.65
C SER A 751 -4.75 -19.97 38.12
N ASP A 752 -3.76 -19.90 37.11
CA ASP A 752 -3.17 -21.13 36.52
C ASP A 752 -1.72 -21.31 36.99
N LEU A 753 -1.02 -20.22 37.40
CA LEU A 753 0.39 -20.39 37.81
C LEU A 753 0.48 -20.55 39.34
N PHE A 754 -0.49 -19.90 40.13
CA PHE A 754 -0.45 -20.01 41.60
C PHE A 754 -1.07 -21.34 42.05
N GLN A 755 -1.94 -21.97 41.22
CA GLN A 755 -2.48 -23.31 41.54
C GLN A 755 -1.47 -24.41 41.22
N LEU A 756 -0.42 -24.14 40.33
CA LEU A 756 0.66 -25.12 40.09
C LEU A 756 1.65 -25.16 41.25
N ASP A 757 1.61 -24.03 42.17
CA ASP A 757 2.48 -24.01 43.37
C ASP A 757 1.81 -24.75 44.53
N THR A 758 0.44 -25.11 44.42
CA THR A 758 -0.19 -25.80 45.57
C THR A 758 -0.22 -27.32 45.32
N SER A 759 0.18 -27.79 44.08
CA SER A 759 0.13 -29.26 43.86
C SER A 759 1.55 -29.84 43.78
N TYR A 760 2.69 -28.88 43.97
CA TYR A 760 4.07 -29.43 43.91
C TYR A 760 4.86 -28.92 45.12
N GLY A 761 4.19 -28.43 46.27
CA GLY A 761 5.11 -28.12 47.40
C GLY A 761 4.59 -28.74 48.70
N GLY A 762 4.55 -30.13 48.90
CA GLY A 762 4.96 -30.88 50.11
C GLY A 762 6.30 -30.40 50.68
N SER A 763 6.22 -29.50 51.70
CA SER A 763 6.95 -29.44 52.98
C SER A 763 7.99 -28.32 52.92
N ARG A 764 7.57 -27.14 53.20
CA ARG A 764 8.55 -26.32 53.98
C ARG A 764 7.82 -25.14 54.63
N GLN A 765 7.29 -25.36 55.85
CA GLN A 765 7.30 -24.44 57.01
C GLN A 765 8.48 -23.46 56.94
N SER A 766 8.18 -22.12 56.80
CA SER A 766 8.86 -21.08 57.62
C SER A 766 8.34 -19.70 57.21
N LEU A 767 7.52 -19.06 58.18
CA LEU A 767 7.58 -18.01 59.22
C LEU A 767 7.79 -16.64 58.57
N TYR A 768 6.66 -16.02 58.21
CA TYR A 768 6.63 -14.56 58.51
C TYR A 768 5.32 -13.97 57.98
N HIS A 769 4.30 -14.07 58.80
CA HIS A 769 3.19 -13.10 58.78
C HIS A 769 3.59 -11.81 59.50
N PRO A 770 3.34 -10.60 58.89
CA PRO A 770 3.12 -9.45 59.79
C PRO A 770 1.63 -9.21 60.07
N PRO A 771 1.33 -8.67 61.35
CA PRO A 771 0.06 -8.70 62.08
C PRO A 771 -1.00 -7.79 61.41
N PRO A 772 -2.37 -8.20 61.49
CA PRO A 772 -3.38 -7.16 61.24
C PRO A 772 -4.02 -6.65 62.55
N HIS A 773 -3.75 -5.41 62.99
CA HIS A 773 -4.62 -4.52 63.80
C HIS A 773 -5.98 -4.31 63.10
N SER A 774 -7.08 -4.90 63.69
CA SER A 774 -8.29 -4.74 64.52
C SER A 774 -9.36 -3.95 63.76
N SER A 775 -10.48 -4.67 63.59
CA SER A 775 -11.77 -4.49 64.30
C SER A 775 -12.87 -5.25 63.55
N GLN A 776 -13.30 -6.39 64.12
CA GLN A 776 -14.40 -6.84 65.01
C GLN A 776 -15.71 -6.96 64.22
N GLN A 777 -16.16 -8.23 64.12
CA GLN A 777 -17.40 -8.64 64.83
C GLN A 777 -17.71 -10.10 64.50
N TYR A 778 -17.56 -10.94 65.52
CA TYR A 778 -18.23 -11.82 66.50
C TYR A 778 -19.43 -12.54 65.86
N ILE A 779 -19.24 -13.90 65.73
CA ILE A 779 -20.09 -14.89 66.46
C ILE A 779 -19.43 -16.26 66.33
N SER A 780 -18.79 -16.80 67.42
CA SER A 780 -18.52 -18.18 67.91
C SER A 780 -19.81 -18.98 68.07
N PRO A 781 -19.66 -20.37 68.38
CA PRO A 781 -19.27 -21.74 68.00
C PRO A 781 -19.99 -22.80 68.85
N MET A 782 -20.29 -23.90 68.20
CA MET A 782 -20.24 -25.06 69.10
C MET A 782 -20.18 -26.35 68.27
N SER A 783 -19.07 -27.16 68.41
CA SER A 783 -18.49 -28.23 69.25
C SER A 783 -19.03 -29.60 68.81
N LEU A 784 -18.06 -30.54 68.51
CA LEU A 784 -17.34 -31.61 69.24
C LEU A 784 -17.81 -32.98 68.74
N GLY A 785 -16.90 -33.67 68.14
CA GLY A 785 -16.07 -34.88 68.37
C GLY A 785 -16.91 -36.16 68.23
N PRO A 786 -16.26 -37.32 68.12
CA PRO A 786 -15.61 -38.33 67.29
C PRO A 786 -16.20 -39.73 67.52
N PRO A 787 -15.55 -40.82 66.90
CA PRO A 787 -15.48 -41.96 65.96
C PRO A 787 -15.36 -43.31 66.70
N GLN A 788 -16.01 -44.37 66.08
CA GLN A 788 -15.49 -45.75 66.18
C GLN A 788 -16.53 -46.73 65.65
N GLY A 789 -16.13 -47.67 64.66
CA GLY A 789 -15.96 -49.13 64.89
C GLY A 789 -16.39 -49.91 63.64
N TYR A 790 -15.42 -50.66 62.98
CA TYR A 790 -14.96 -52.02 62.63
C TYR A 790 -16.05 -53.06 62.84
N ASP A 791 -16.29 -53.92 61.87
CA ASP A 791 -15.90 -55.16 61.18
C ASP A 791 -17.16 -55.98 60.86
N PRO A 792 -17.10 -57.14 59.89
CA PRO A 792 -16.80 -57.96 58.71
C PRO A 792 -17.67 -59.22 58.65
N ARG A 793 -18.16 -59.57 57.41
CA ARG A 793 -18.27 -61.00 57.05
C ARG A 793 -18.66 -61.12 55.57
N LEU A 794 -17.73 -61.72 54.71
CA LEU A 794 -17.80 -63.12 54.23
C LEU A 794 -16.82 -63.29 53.06
N ALA A 795 -15.63 -64.00 53.31
CA ALA A 795 -14.78 -65.20 53.10
C ALA A 795 -15.12 -65.88 51.77
N HIS A 796 -14.04 -66.08 50.88
CA HIS A 796 -13.20 -66.87 49.97
C HIS A 796 -13.67 -68.31 49.86
N PRO A 797 -13.16 -69.11 48.82
CA PRO A 797 -11.81 -69.46 48.36
C PRO A 797 -11.82 -70.11 46.98
N VAL A 798 -10.68 -69.93 46.15
CA VAL A 798 -9.46 -70.62 45.70
C VAL A 798 -9.81 -71.51 44.50
N TYR A 799 -9.16 -71.35 43.28
CA TYR A 799 -8.48 -71.61 42.00
C TYR A 799 -8.75 -73.04 41.53
N PRO A 800 -8.57 -73.45 40.15
CA PRO A 800 -7.27 -73.90 39.62
C PRO A 800 -7.23 -73.81 38.09
N GLY A 801 -6.02 -73.36 37.48
CA GLY A 801 -4.90 -74.04 36.76
C GLY A 801 -5.41 -74.83 35.55
N ALA A 802 -4.97 -74.43 34.37
CA ALA A 802 -4.35 -74.95 33.13
C ALA A 802 -4.63 -76.44 32.94
N PRO A 803 -4.63 -76.93 31.63
CA PRO A 803 -3.51 -77.60 30.95
C PRO A 803 -3.57 -77.43 29.43
N GLN A 804 -2.36 -77.21 28.74
CA GLN A 804 -1.32 -77.73 27.83
C GLN A 804 -1.92 -78.70 26.81
N ILE A 805 -1.56 -78.58 25.50
CA ILE A 805 -0.72 -78.93 24.35
C ILE A 805 -1.37 -80.12 23.62
N GLN A 806 -1.49 -80.02 22.25
CA GLN A 806 -1.02 -80.22 20.86
C GLN A 806 -1.77 -81.39 20.22
N PRO A 807 -1.59 -81.69 18.82
CA PRO A 807 -1.13 -81.39 17.46
C PRO A 807 -1.79 -82.31 16.42
N TYR A 808 -1.90 -81.86 15.17
CA TYR A 808 -1.47 -82.53 13.94
C TYR A 808 -2.55 -82.38 12.86
N SER A 809 -2.10 -81.87 11.67
CA SER A 809 -1.63 -82.50 10.42
C SER A 809 -2.57 -82.12 9.27
N SER A 810 -1.90 -81.64 8.19
CA SER A 810 -1.40 -81.82 6.80
C SER A 810 -2.32 -82.73 5.99
N GLN A 811 -2.90 -82.23 4.98
CA GLN A 811 -2.73 -82.90 3.67
C GLN A 811 -3.95 -82.58 2.78
N ALA A 812 -3.57 -81.84 1.71
CA ALA A 812 -3.36 -82.34 0.34
C ALA A 812 -4.56 -81.97 -0.53
N VAL A 813 -4.21 -81.11 -1.47
CA VAL A 813 -3.85 -81.39 -2.88
C VAL A 813 -5.13 -81.57 -3.70
N ALA A 814 -5.37 -80.57 -4.51
CA ALA A 814 -5.12 -80.52 -5.98
C ALA A 814 -6.10 -81.45 -6.72
N GLU A 815 -7.04 -80.85 -7.22
CA GLU A 815 -7.37 -81.46 -8.54
C GLU A 815 -7.61 -80.37 -9.57
N LEU A 816 -6.51 -79.99 -10.25
CA LEU A 816 -6.34 -80.35 -11.68
C LEU A 816 -7.16 -79.39 -12.56
N ALA A 817 -6.48 -78.35 -12.96
CA ALA A 817 -5.94 -78.09 -14.33
C ALA A 817 -6.65 -78.98 -15.36
N ARG A 818 -7.54 -78.41 -16.04
CA ARG A 818 -7.33 -78.85 -17.45
C ARG A 818 -8.30 -78.10 -18.36
N ARG A 819 -7.79 -77.04 -18.95
CA ARG A 819 -7.71 -77.15 -20.42
C ARG A 819 -7.73 -75.75 -21.04
N THR A 820 -6.54 -75.29 -21.43
CA THR A 820 -5.83 -75.02 -22.70
C THR A 820 -6.74 -74.23 -23.66
N ARG A 821 -6.25 -73.06 -24.03
CA ARG A 821 -5.42 -72.60 -25.17
C ARG A 821 -6.31 -71.91 -26.21
N HIS A 822 -6.04 -70.64 -26.55
CA HIS A 822 -5.41 -69.98 -27.72
C HIS A 822 -6.33 -68.89 -28.24
N SER A 823 -5.82 -67.65 -28.23
CA SER A 823 -5.34 -66.49 -29.02
C SER A 823 -6.22 -66.26 -30.26
N ALA A 824 -6.79 -65.03 -30.43
CA ALA A 824 -6.55 -64.22 -31.66
C ALA A 824 -7.60 -63.12 -31.76
N GLN A 825 -7.20 -61.83 -31.69
CA GLN A 825 -7.34 -60.48 -32.27
C GLN A 825 -8.56 -60.38 -33.19
N PRO A 826 -8.94 -58.98 -33.52
CA PRO A 826 -10.25 -58.34 -33.72
C PRO A 826 -10.50 -57.96 -35.18
N PRO A 827 -11.91 -57.72 -35.54
CA PRO A 827 -11.95 -56.74 -36.63
C PRO A 827 -13.04 -55.68 -36.40
N ALA A 828 -12.72 -54.36 -36.82
CA ALA A 828 -13.15 -53.08 -37.42
C ALA A 828 -14.64 -53.09 -37.78
N PRO A 829 -15.21 -51.78 -37.88
CA PRO A 829 -16.66 -51.51 -37.79
C PRO A 829 -17.27 -51.20 -39.17
N PRO A 830 -18.70 -51.49 -39.28
CA PRO A 830 -19.30 -50.85 -40.46
C PRO A 830 -20.45 -49.90 -40.06
N ALA A 831 -20.56 -48.75 -40.86
CA ALA A 831 -21.33 -47.68 -41.52
C ALA A 831 -22.85 -47.90 -41.36
N PRO A 832 -23.64 -46.72 -41.46
CA PRO A 832 -25.03 -46.57 -41.00
C PRO A 832 -26.03 -46.76 -42.16
N PRO A 833 -27.29 -47.26 -41.73
CA PRO A 833 -28.30 -47.29 -42.80
C PRO A 833 -29.47 -46.35 -42.52
N GLN A 834 -29.98 -45.66 -43.63
CA GLN A 834 -31.01 -45.35 -44.64
C GLN A 834 -32.42 -45.58 -44.07
N ALA A 835 -33.24 -44.52 -43.95
CA ALA A 835 -34.63 -44.04 -43.87
C ALA A 835 -35.47 -44.53 -45.06
N GLY A 836 -36.65 -45.15 -44.67
CA GLY A 836 -37.97 -44.84 -45.30
C GLY A 836 -39.11 -45.28 -44.36
N PRO A 837 -40.45 -44.86 -44.73
CA PRO A 837 -41.41 -43.76 -44.76
C PRO A 837 -42.74 -44.14 -44.08
N SER A 838 -43.30 -43.14 -43.33
CA SER A 838 -44.59 -42.73 -42.74
C SER A 838 -45.51 -42.10 -43.80
N THR A 839 -46.69 -42.72 -44.13
CA THR A 839 -48.09 -42.47 -44.49
C THR A 839 -48.75 -41.49 -43.50
N SER A 840 -49.24 -40.31 -44.03
CA SER A 840 -50.35 -39.47 -44.53
C SER A 840 -51.23 -38.99 -43.37
N GLY A 841 -51.32 -37.67 -43.25
CA GLY A 841 -52.59 -36.91 -43.37
C GLY A 841 -52.36 -35.42 -43.09
N GLY A 842 -52.47 -34.56 -44.23
CA GLY A 842 -53.42 -33.59 -44.82
C GLY A 842 -53.35 -32.24 -44.10
N GLY A 843 -52.83 -31.17 -44.88
CA GLY A 843 -53.35 -30.01 -45.62
C GLY A 843 -53.13 -28.71 -44.83
N ALA A 844 -52.24 -27.76 -45.44
CA ALA A 844 -52.52 -26.49 -46.14
C ALA A 844 -51.56 -25.40 -45.64
N ALA A 845 -50.63 -24.95 -46.48
CA ALA A 845 -50.06 -23.87 -47.31
C ALA A 845 -50.09 -22.53 -46.56
N ALA A 846 -48.83 -22.01 -46.18
CA ALA A 846 -48.24 -20.74 -46.66
C ALA A 846 -47.11 -20.31 -45.71
N ASP A 847 -45.76 -20.67 -45.99
CA ASP A 847 -44.75 -19.60 -45.70
C ASP A 847 -43.38 -20.05 -46.22
N ASP A 848 -43.10 -20.08 -47.53
CA ASP A 848 -41.82 -20.21 -48.27
C ASP A 848 -41.01 -18.92 -48.16
N ASP A 849 -40.73 -18.32 -46.99
CA ASP A 849 -39.63 -17.33 -46.92
C ASP A 849 -38.88 -17.46 -45.60
N VAL A 850 -38.90 -18.73 -44.84
CA VAL A 850 -38.16 -18.92 -43.58
C VAL A 850 -37.21 -20.12 -43.74
N ASP A 851 -36.95 -20.63 -45.08
CA ASP A 851 -36.12 -21.85 -45.18
C ASP A 851 -34.77 -21.52 -45.83
N ALA A 852 -34.55 -20.19 -46.26
CA ALA A 852 -33.23 -19.83 -46.84
C ALA A 852 -32.35 -19.15 -45.77
N ASP A 853 -33.00 -18.63 -44.73
CA ASP A 853 -32.25 -17.97 -43.63
C ASP A 853 -31.77 -19.01 -42.59
N TYR A 854 -32.47 -20.14 -42.58
CA TYR A 854 -32.06 -21.21 -41.65
C TYR A 854 -30.91 -22.05 -42.24
N GLU A 855 -30.95 -22.14 -43.55
CA GLU A 855 -29.86 -22.90 -44.20
C GLU A 855 -28.59 -22.05 -44.34
N ASP A 856 -28.73 -20.70 -44.38
CA ASP A 856 -27.57 -19.79 -44.37
C ASP A 856 -26.96 -19.67 -42.96
N LYS A 857 -27.79 -19.85 -41.98
CA LYS A 857 -27.29 -19.84 -40.58
C LYS A 857 -26.61 -21.17 -40.24
N ARG A 858 -27.03 -22.18 -40.78
CA ARG A 858 -26.37 -23.49 -40.57
C ARG A 858 -25.02 -23.56 -41.28
N ARG A 859 -24.98 -22.86 -42.43
CA ARG A 859 -23.69 -22.87 -43.18
C ARG A 859 -22.67 -21.96 -42.50
N ARG A 860 -23.14 -20.91 -41.85
CA ARG A 860 -22.21 -19.98 -41.16
C ARG A 860 -21.78 -20.57 -39.81
N ASN A 861 -22.59 -21.44 -39.26
CA ASN A 861 -22.23 -22.08 -37.98
C ASN A 861 -21.30 -23.27 -38.19
N THR A 862 -21.42 -23.88 -39.32
CA THR A 862 -20.51 -25.00 -39.66
C THR A 862 -19.14 -24.46 -40.10
N GLN A 863 -19.18 -23.32 -40.72
CA GLN A 863 -17.90 -22.70 -41.12
C GLN A 863 -17.21 -22.06 -39.92
N ALA A 864 -18.01 -21.65 -39.00
CA ALA A 864 -17.42 -21.05 -37.77
C ALA A 864 -16.88 -22.14 -36.85
N SER A 865 -17.55 -23.28 -36.86
CA SER A 865 -17.05 -24.42 -36.05
C SER A 865 -15.78 -25.03 -36.68
N ALA A 866 -15.59 -24.95 -37.98
CA ALA A 866 -14.37 -25.44 -38.68
C ALA A 866 -13.20 -24.49 -38.44
N ARG A 867 -13.52 -23.16 -38.31
CA ARG A 867 -12.43 -22.19 -38.05
C ARG A 867 -12.00 -22.25 -36.58
N PHE A 868 -12.94 -22.62 -35.76
CA PHE A 868 -12.61 -22.75 -34.33
C PHE A 868 -11.80 -24.03 -34.08
N ARG A 869 -12.11 -24.98 -34.86
CA ARG A 869 -11.35 -26.23 -34.69
C ARG A 869 -9.92 -26.09 -35.23
N ILE A 870 -9.80 -25.27 -36.24
CA ILE A 870 -8.46 -25.08 -36.85
C ILE A 870 -7.62 -24.17 -35.95
N LYS A 871 -8.29 -23.20 -35.38
CA LYS A 871 -7.57 -22.28 -34.48
C LYS A 871 -7.20 -23.00 -33.17
N LYS A 872 -8.07 -23.90 -32.74
CA LYS A 872 -7.76 -24.71 -31.54
C LYS A 872 -6.61 -25.69 -31.80
N LYS A 873 -6.66 -26.16 -33.07
CA LYS A 873 -5.55 -27.08 -33.43
C LYS A 873 -4.23 -26.31 -33.60
N MET A 874 -4.28 -25.08 -34.07
CA MET A 874 -3.04 -24.27 -34.26
C MET A 874 -2.50 -23.81 -32.91
N ARG A 875 -3.39 -23.57 -31.97
CA ARG A 875 -2.95 -23.16 -30.63
C ARG A 875 -2.36 -24.37 -29.86
N SER A 876 -2.98 -25.54 -30.09
CA SER A 876 -2.42 -26.76 -29.48
C SER A 876 -1.04 -27.11 -30.05
N LEU A 877 -0.84 -26.80 -31.30
CA LEU A 877 0.48 -27.09 -31.92
C LEU A 877 1.52 -26.05 -31.47
N GLU A 878 1.06 -24.79 -31.30
CA GLU A 878 2.00 -23.76 -30.81
C GLU A 878 2.40 -24.04 -29.35
N LEU A 879 1.42 -24.55 -28.63
CA LEU A 879 1.71 -24.87 -27.21
C LEU A 879 2.62 -26.10 -27.13
N GLU A 880 2.45 -27.03 -28.02
CA GLU A 880 3.34 -28.21 -28.03
C GLU A 880 4.76 -27.84 -28.44
N ARG A 881 4.88 -26.86 -29.36
CA ARG A 881 6.23 -26.41 -29.74
C ARG A 881 6.89 -25.63 -28.60
N SER A 882 6.05 -24.88 -27.90
CA SER A 882 6.62 -24.10 -26.77
C SER A 882 6.99 -25.04 -25.62
N VAL A 883 6.16 -26.10 -25.39
CA VAL A 883 6.48 -27.06 -24.31
C VAL A 883 7.76 -27.83 -24.68
N SER A 884 7.94 -28.09 -25.95
CA SER A 884 9.18 -28.79 -26.40
C SER A 884 10.40 -27.87 -26.28
N ASP A 885 10.22 -26.57 -26.57
CA ASP A 885 11.38 -25.64 -26.46
C ASP A 885 11.75 -25.40 -24.99
N LEU A 886 10.69 -25.33 -24.13
CA LEU A 886 10.98 -25.06 -22.70
C LEU A 886 11.54 -26.32 -22.03
N THR A 887 11.08 -27.49 -22.44
CA THR A 887 11.65 -28.74 -21.91
C THR A 887 13.12 -28.90 -22.34
N GLY A 888 13.47 -28.48 -23.60
CA GLY A 888 14.89 -28.48 -24.05
C GLY A 888 15.76 -27.53 -23.22
N ARG A 889 15.21 -26.38 -22.93
CA ARG A 889 15.99 -25.41 -22.14
C ARG A 889 16.12 -25.88 -20.68
N ALA A 890 15.10 -26.57 -20.24
CA ALA A 890 15.17 -27.08 -18.85
C ALA A 890 16.23 -28.20 -18.75
N GLU A 891 16.32 -29.04 -19.77
CA GLU A 891 17.36 -30.10 -19.77
C GLU A 891 18.76 -29.49 -19.87
N GLU A 892 18.89 -28.41 -20.62
CA GLU A 892 20.20 -27.74 -20.74
C GLU A 892 20.61 -27.09 -19.42
N LEU A 893 19.62 -26.49 -18.75
CA LEU A 893 19.94 -25.82 -17.47
C LEU A 893 20.22 -26.87 -16.39
N GLU A 894 19.55 -28.03 -16.47
CA GLU A 894 19.84 -29.10 -15.50
C GLU A 894 21.25 -29.67 -15.72
N ARG A 895 21.71 -29.74 -16.99
CA ARG A 895 23.09 -30.19 -17.28
C ARG A 895 24.11 -29.17 -16.76
N GLU A 896 23.76 -27.93 -16.89
CA GLU A 896 24.68 -26.89 -16.41
C GLU A 896 24.72 -26.86 -14.88
N ALA A 897 23.57 -27.08 -14.25
CA ALA A 897 23.54 -27.12 -12.78
C ALA A 897 24.32 -28.32 -12.24
N ALA A 898 24.23 -29.41 -12.95
CA ALA A 898 25.01 -30.61 -12.57
C ALA A 898 26.52 -30.35 -12.72
N ASP A 899 26.94 -29.66 -13.76
CA ASP A 899 28.38 -29.35 -13.97
C ASP A 899 28.88 -28.38 -12.89
N LEU A 900 28.00 -27.42 -12.53
CA LEU A 900 28.42 -26.43 -11.50
C LEU A 900 28.46 -27.09 -10.11
N ARG A 901 27.58 -28.05 -9.82
CA ARG A 901 27.60 -28.77 -8.53
C ARG A 901 28.84 -29.66 -8.42
N ARG A 902 29.24 -30.31 -9.54
CA ARG A 902 30.49 -31.09 -9.57
C ARG A 902 31.72 -30.20 -9.36
N GLU A 903 31.65 -28.99 -9.96
CA GLU A 903 32.75 -28.01 -9.80
C GLU A 903 32.84 -27.53 -8.34
N ASN A 904 31.70 -27.29 -7.80
CA ASN A 904 31.71 -26.85 -6.38
C ASN A 904 32.22 -27.98 -5.48
N GLY A 905 31.86 -29.20 -5.79
CA GLY A 905 32.38 -30.36 -5.04
C GLY A 905 33.90 -30.48 -5.10
N TRP A 906 34.54 -30.18 -6.13
CA TRP A 906 36.00 -30.28 -6.30
C TRP A 906 36.72 -29.11 -5.61
N LEU A 907 36.06 -27.91 -5.82
CA LEU A 907 36.67 -26.73 -5.17
C LEU A 907 36.68 -26.91 -3.65
N LYS A 908 35.69 -27.66 -3.24
CA LYS A 908 35.63 -27.94 -1.79
C LYS A 908 36.71 -28.95 -1.40
N GLU A 909 37.01 -29.88 -2.30
CA GLU A 909 38.06 -30.88 -2.06
C GLU A 909 39.47 -30.25 -2.14
N ILE A 910 39.71 -29.30 -2.99
CA ILE A 910 41.02 -28.64 -3.19
C ILE A 910 41.31 -27.73 -1.99
N VAL A 911 40.27 -27.26 -1.33
CA VAL A 911 40.50 -26.28 -0.24
C VAL A 911 40.40 -27.01 1.11
N MET A 912 39.68 -28.29 1.17
CA MET A 912 39.42 -28.97 2.46
C MET A 912 40.48 -30.07 2.68
N LEU A 913 41.55 -30.43 1.83
CA LEU A 913 42.59 -31.45 2.13
C LEU A 913 43.78 -30.80 2.83
N ARG A 914 43.71 -30.18 3.98
CA ARG A 914 44.70 -30.09 5.07
C ARG A 914 44.12 -30.64 6.37
N GLY A 915 43.58 -31.86 6.31
CA GLY A 915 43.78 -32.52 7.64
C GLY A 915 44.26 -33.96 7.45
N GLY A 916 45.42 -34.32 6.98
CA GLY A 916 46.08 -35.64 6.93
C GLY A 916 45.79 -36.47 8.19
N GLY A 917 45.06 -37.68 8.14
CA GLY A 917 45.59 -39.05 8.43
C GLY A 917 44.55 -40.11 8.06
N HIS A 918 44.78 -40.95 6.96
CA HIS A 918 44.76 -42.35 6.54
C HIS A 918 43.36 -42.96 6.75
N LEU A 919 42.47 -43.05 5.73
CA LEU A 919 41.63 -44.25 5.50
C LEU A 919 41.60 -44.58 4.01
N ALA A 920 42.47 -45.38 3.44
CA ALA A 920 42.46 -46.64 2.67
C ALA A 920 41.06 -47.00 2.18
N GLY A 921 40.76 -46.72 0.81
CA GLY A 921 40.22 -47.63 -0.23
C GLY A 921 38.74 -47.31 -0.51
N ILE A 922 38.42 -46.32 -1.45
CA ILE A 922 37.17 -46.60 -2.23
C ILE A 922 37.47 -46.32 -3.71
N ASP A 923 37.84 -47.35 -4.49
CA ASP A 923 37.66 -47.84 -5.87
C ASP A 923 36.45 -47.20 -6.55
N LEU A 924 36.60 -46.11 -7.41
CA LEU A 924 35.57 -45.64 -8.39
C LEU A 924 35.81 -46.29 -9.75
N SER A 925 35.86 -47.64 -9.83
CA SER A 925 35.54 -48.24 -11.15
C SER A 925 34.23 -49.04 -11.03
N GLY A 926 33.00 -48.44 -11.44
CA GLY A 926 31.97 -49.24 -12.17
C GLY A 926 30.73 -48.38 -12.44
N GLY A 927 30.53 -47.77 -13.74
CA GLY A 927 29.70 -48.18 -14.90
C GLY A 927 28.45 -47.29 -15.00
N MET A 928 28.42 -46.29 -15.99
CA MET A 928 27.55 -46.18 -17.18
C MET A 928 26.79 -47.49 -17.44
N GLY A 929 25.50 -47.60 -16.97
CA GLY A 929 24.45 -48.25 -17.79
C GLY A 929 23.06 -48.01 -17.19
N GLN A 930 22.18 -47.30 -17.93
CA GLN A 930 20.86 -47.45 -18.58
C GLN A 930 19.78 -47.78 -17.55
N HIS A 931 18.84 -46.85 -17.37
CA HIS A 931 17.39 -46.91 -17.09
C HIS A 931 16.97 -48.27 -16.55
N GLN A 932 16.56 -48.29 -15.21
CA GLN A 932 15.30 -48.98 -14.82
C GLN A 932 15.09 -48.81 -13.31
N ARG A 933 14.04 -48.13 -12.92
CA ARG A 933 13.38 -48.12 -11.60
C ARG A 933 13.39 -49.50 -10.94
N PRO A 934 13.05 -49.73 -9.58
CA PRO A 934 12.70 -49.26 -8.18
C PRO A 934 13.25 -50.21 -7.15
N GLN A 935 13.59 -49.69 -5.76
CA GLN A 935 13.16 -50.29 -4.48
C GLN A 935 14.27 -50.09 -3.44
N GLY A 936 13.82 -49.46 -2.32
CA GLY A 936 13.58 -49.79 -0.89
C GLY A 936 14.88 -49.96 -0.12
N ARG A 937 15.15 -49.09 0.80
CA ARG A 937 15.10 -48.96 2.26
C ARG A 937 16.41 -49.46 2.89
N GLN A 938 16.97 -48.64 3.81
CA GLN A 938 17.01 -48.56 5.28
C GLN A 938 18.31 -47.88 5.72
N ARG A 939 18.11 -46.76 6.39
CA ARG A 939 18.11 -46.28 7.79
C ARG A 939 19.52 -46.39 8.40
N GLU A 940 20.00 -45.25 8.98
CA GLU A 940 20.13 -44.94 10.41
C GLU A 940 21.18 -43.83 10.60
N GLU A 941 20.70 -42.68 11.13
CA GLU A 941 20.65 -41.98 12.43
C GLU A 941 22.01 -41.35 12.75
N SER A 942 22.03 -40.01 12.99
CA SER A 942 22.17 -39.39 14.32
C SER A 942 23.03 -38.12 14.20
N GLU A 943 22.39 -36.97 14.51
CA GLU A 943 22.37 -36.05 15.67
C GLU A 943 23.55 -35.08 15.59
N SER A 944 23.26 -33.74 15.57
CA SER A 944 23.38 -32.82 16.72
C SER A 944 24.02 -31.50 16.24
N GLU A 945 23.18 -30.51 16.21
CA GLU A 945 22.99 -29.10 16.63
C GLU A 945 24.06 -28.66 17.63
N SER A 946 24.63 -27.51 17.31
CA SER A 946 24.71 -26.44 18.32
C SER A 946 25.33 -25.18 17.68
N GLU A 947 24.54 -24.09 17.65
CA GLU A 947 24.24 -22.70 18.02
C GLU A 947 25.46 -21.99 18.58
N GLY A 948 25.71 -20.80 18.04
CA GLY A 948 25.90 -19.64 18.94
C GLY A 948 26.19 -18.37 18.13
N GLU A 949 25.27 -17.36 18.18
CA GLU A 949 24.89 -16.02 18.69
C GLU A 949 26.08 -15.07 18.73
N GLY A 950 25.90 -13.87 18.14
CA GLY A 950 25.91 -12.57 18.89
C GLY A 950 26.45 -11.45 17.99
N GLY A 951 25.54 -10.42 17.71
CA GLY A 951 25.12 -9.08 18.15
C GLY A 951 26.22 -8.03 17.95
N LYS A 952 25.87 -6.87 17.28
CA LYS A 952 25.65 -5.49 17.76
C LYS A 952 26.50 -4.52 16.93
N GLY A 953 25.78 -3.52 16.30
CA GLY A 953 25.46 -2.11 16.62
C GLY A 953 26.42 -1.14 15.91
N LYS A 954 25.83 -0.20 15.08
CA LYS A 954 25.51 1.24 15.26
C LYS A 954 26.49 2.10 14.45
N GLY A 955 25.96 2.93 13.53
CA GLY A 955 25.75 4.39 13.58
C GLY A 955 26.50 5.09 12.42
N LYS A 956 25.70 5.79 11.52
CA LYS A 956 25.44 7.25 11.38
C LYS A 956 26.07 7.77 10.09
N GLY A 957 25.18 8.33 9.17
CA GLY A 957 24.81 9.72 8.79
C GLY A 957 25.29 10.04 7.38
N LYS A 958 24.30 10.30 6.43
CA LYS A 958 23.56 11.42 5.84
C LYS A 958 24.38 12.09 4.73
N ALA A 959 23.88 12.13 3.46
CA ALA A 959 23.07 13.09 2.66
C ALA A 959 23.72 13.30 1.29
N ARG A 960 23.04 12.93 0.18
CA ARG A 960 21.97 13.38 -0.74
C ARG A 960 22.58 13.91 -2.04
N LYS A 961 22.21 13.43 -3.22
CA LYS A 961 21.10 13.57 -4.18
C LYS A 961 21.65 13.75 -5.60
N SER A 962 21.32 12.89 -6.62
CA SER A 962 20.24 12.72 -7.63
C SER A 962 20.85 12.72 -9.04
N LYS A 963 20.59 11.67 -9.87
CA LYS A 963 20.40 10.80 -11.03
C LYS A 963 19.96 11.58 -12.26
N PRO A 964 20.23 11.22 -13.56
CA PRO A 964 19.63 9.97 -14.09
C PRO A 964 20.29 9.52 -15.38
N PRO A 965 20.55 8.16 -15.73
CA PRO A 965 19.79 7.36 -16.70
C PRO A 965 20.35 5.94 -16.82
N SER A 966 19.51 4.77 -16.85
CA SER A 966 19.54 3.50 -17.58
C SER A 966 20.97 3.11 -17.99
N VAL A 967 21.64 2.11 -17.13
CA VAL A 967 22.73 1.28 -17.69
C VAL A 967 23.16 0.29 -16.61
N ASN A 968 22.73 -1.06 -16.67
CA ASN A 968 23.55 -2.28 -16.51
C ASN A 968 24.40 -2.22 -15.24
N VAL A 969 23.80 -2.34 -13.97
CA VAL A 969 24.64 -2.42 -12.75
C VAL A 969 24.97 -3.90 -12.48
N GLY A 970 26.10 -4.52 -13.12
CA GLY A 970 27.25 -5.25 -12.53
C GLY A 970 27.18 -5.32 -11.01
N PHE A 971 26.24 -6.23 -10.47
CA PHE A 971 26.33 -6.96 -9.19
C PHE A 971 27.75 -7.46 -8.94
N LYS A 972 28.72 -6.63 -8.38
CA LYS A 972 29.88 -7.37 -7.85
C LYS A 972 29.70 -7.58 -6.34
N PRO A 973 29.26 -8.79 -5.90
CA PRO A 973 29.16 -9.20 -4.49
C PRO A 973 30.53 -9.17 -3.79
N SER A 974 30.62 -8.48 -2.64
CA SER A 974 31.75 -8.64 -1.71
C SER A 974 32.03 -10.12 -1.42
N PRO A 975 33.39 -10.56 -1.66
CA PRO A 975 33.78 -11.97 -1.52
C PRO A 975 33.57 -12.48 -0.08
N PRO A 976 32.75 -13.64 0.17
CA PRO A 976 32.44 -14.22 1.49
C PRO A 976 33.64 -14.97 2.08
N GLU A 977 33.84 -14.94 3.50
CA GLU A 977 34.87 -15.59 4.33
C GLU A 977 34.61 -17.09 4.45
N ARG A 978 35.45 -17.94 3.80
CA ARG A 978 35.76 -19.39 3.75
C ARG A 978 34.54 -20.23 4.15
N GLY A 979 33.68 -20.52 3.08
CA GLY A 979 32.79 -21.71 3.01
C GLY A 979 31.51 -21.38 2.23
N ALA A 980 31.42 -20.16 1.43
CA ALA A 980 30.38 -20.03 0.39
C ALA A 980 31.02 -19.57 -0.93
N PHE A 981 31.34 -20.59 -1.95
CA PHE A 981 31.95 -20.28 -3.26
C PHE A 981 30.88 -19.66 -4.19
N PRO A 982 30.77 -18.35 -4.42
CA PRO A 982 29.86 -17.77 -5.42
C PRO A 982 30.08 -18.38 -6.82
N LEU A 983 28.98 -18.89 -7.44
CA LEU A 983 28.99 -19.50 -8.79
C LEU A 983 29.43 -18.46 -9.84
N ASP A 984 30.66 -18.71 -10.51
CA ASP A 984 31.12 -17.89 -11.66
C ASP A 984 30.02 -17.77 -12.71
N HIS A 985 28.94 -17.04 -12.42
CA HIS A 985 27.71 -16.95 -13.23
C HIS A 985 28.02 -16.41 -14.63
N ASP A 986 29.19 -15.69 -14.74
CA ASP A 986 29.45 -15.06 -16.06
C ASP A 986 30.59 -15.78 -16.78
N GLY A 987 31.06 -17.07 -16.27
CA GLY A 987 32.09 -17.92 -16.90
C GLY A 987 33.43 -17.20 -17.07
N GLU A 988 33.86 -16.29 -16.24
CA GLU A 988 35.09 -15.47 -16.37
C GLU A 988 36.35 -16.32 -16.17
N CYS A 989 36.26 -17.38 -15.47
CA CYS A 989 37.46 -18.24 -15.32
C CYS A 989 37.16 -19.65 -15.84
N LYS A 990 36.23 -19.77 -16.83
CA LYS A 990 35.77 -21.03 -17.43
C LYS A 990 36.90 -21.69 -18.26
N GLU A 991 37.75 -20.94 -18.84
CA GLU A 991 38.83 -21.52 -19.67
C GLU A 991 39.86 -22.24 -18.81
N GLN A 992 40.26 -21.59 -17.66
CA GLN A 992 41.23 -22.23 -16.76
C GLN A 992 40.61 -23.45 -16.07
N MET A 993 39.23 -23.41 -15.95
CA MET A 993 38.47 -24.56 -15.39
C MET A 993 38.45 -25.73 -16.37
N LYS A 994 38.26 -25.40 -17.59
CA LYS A 994 38.23 -26.48 -18.61
C LYS A 994 39.60 -27.16 -18.74
N LEU A 995 40.68 -26.35 -18.63
CA LEU A 995 42.04 -26.93 -18.75
C LEU A 995 42.35 -27.81 -17.55
N TYR A 996 41.84 -27.38 -16.43
CA TYR A 996 42.06 -28.23 -15.23
C TYR A 996 41.21 -29.50 -15.30
N MET A 997 39.99 -29.35 -15.88
CA MET A 997 39.10 -30.52 -15.99
C MET A 997 39.60 -31.49 -17.07
N SER A 998 40.08 -30.93 -18.05
CA SER A 998 40.67 -31.81 -19.08
C SER A 998 41.89 -32.56 -18.55
N CYS A 999 42.69 -31.93 -17.74
CA CYS A 999 43.85 -32.60 -17.13
C CYS A 999 43.41 -33.67 -16.14
N LEU A 1000 42.26 -33.44 -15.46
CA LEU A 1000 41.78 -34.45 -14.49
C LEU A 1000 41.17 -35.64 -15.21
N ARG A 1001 40.54 -35.29 -16.30
CA ARG A 1001 39.96 -36.40 -17.09
C ARG A 1001 41.06 -37.27 -17.71
N SER A 1002 42.18 -36.63 -18.03
CA SER A 1002 43.27 -37.38 -18.69
C SER A 1002 44.13 -38.12 -17.66
N ASN A 1003 43.82 -37.77 -16.34
CA ASN A 1003 44.67 -38.42 -15.32
C ASN A 1003 43.80 -39.15 -14.30
N ALA A 1004 42.67 -39.75 -14.86
CA ALA A 1004 41.75 -40.62 -14.09
C ALA A 1004 41.32 -39.95 -12.78
N ASN A 1005 41.17 -38.64 -12.75
CA ASN A 1005 40.64 -37.81 -11.64
C ASN A 1005 41.64 -37.72 -10.48
N LYS A 1006 42.96 -38.06 -10.83
CA LYS A 1006 44.00 -37.79 -9.82
C LYS A 1006 44.48 -36.34 -9.92
N SER A 1007 44.33 -35.57 -8.79
CA SER A 1007 44.48 -34.09 -8.80
C SER A 1007 45.95 -33.69 -8.65
N SER A 1008 46.84 -34.70 -8.33
CA SER A 1008 48.25 -34.36 -8.02
C SER A 1008 48.99 -33.88 -9.27
N PRO A 1009 48.78 -34.41 -10.50
CA PRO A 1009 49.49 -34.01 -11.72
C PRO A 1009 48.87 -32.73 -12.33
N CYS A 1010 47.68 -32.35 -11.81
CA CYS A 1010 46.98 -31.19 -12.40
C CYS A 1010 47.00 -30.00 -11.42
N ARG A 1011 47.96 -30.15 -10.49
CA ARG A 1011 48.06 -29.17 -9.38
C ARG A 1011 48.45 -27.78 -9.90
N PRO A 1012 49.34 -27.65 -10.94
CA PRO A 1012 49.70 -26.32 -11.46
C PRO A 1012 48.50 -25.66 -12.18
N LEU A 1013 47.62 -26.55 -12.74
CA LEU A 1013 46.45 -26.00 -13.46
C LEU A 1013 45.34 -25.60 -12.47
N SER A 1014 45.31 -26.29 -11.31
CA SER A 1014 44.38 -25.89 -10.25
C SER A 1014 44.82 -24.59 -9.58
N LYS A 1015 46.23 -24.37 -9.55
CA LYS A 1015 46.74 -23.08 -9.04
C LYS A 1015 46.36 -21.92 -9.98
N ASP A 1016 46.42 -22.16 -11.33
CA ASP A 1016 46.06 -21.11 -12.31
C ASP A 1016 44.56 -20.80 -12.23
N TYR A 1017 43.82 -21.86 -11.92
CA TYR A 1017 42.36 -21.68 -11.84
C TYR A 1017 41.99 -20.89 -10.58
N LEU A 1018 42.58 -21.13 -9.44
CA LEU A 1018 42.30 -20.39 -8.19
C LEU A 1018 42.88 -18.98 -8.23
N ASP A 1019 43.96 -18.89 -9.03
CA ASP A 1019 44.54 -17.54 -9.22
C ASP A 1019 43.60 -16.65 -10.02
N CYS A 1020 42.98 -17.20 -11.05
CA CYS A 1020 42.03 -16.43 -11.87
C CYS A 1020 40.81 -16.03 -11.02
N ARG A 1021 40.42 -16.88 -10.06
CA ARG A 1021 39.21 -16.59 -9.25
C ARG A 1021 39.52 -15.56 -8.16
N MET A 1022 40.79 -15.56 -7.66
CA MET A 1022 41.16 -14.52 -6.67
C MET A 1022 41.34 -13.17 -7.35
N ASN A 1023 41.83 -13.16 -8.66
CA ASN A 1023 42.07 -11.87 -9.36
C ASN A 1023 40.75 -11.26 -9.83
N LYS A 1024 39.72 -12.16 -9.94
CA LYS A 1024 38.49 -11.60 -10.53
C LYS A 1024 37.40 -11.47 -9.46
N GLY A 1025 37.90 -11.54 -8.14
CA GLY A 1025 37.05 -11.18 -6.99
C GLY A 1025 35.98 -12.26 -6.73
N LEU A 1026 36.16 -13.48 -7.42
CA LEU A 1026 35.21 -14.60 -7.23
C LEU A 1026 35.59 -15.45 -6.02
N MET A 1027 36.74 -15.09 -5.41
CA MET A 1027 37.26 -15.68 -4.17
C MET A 1027 38.21 -14.68 -3.51
N GLU A 1028 38.23 -14.47 -2.09
CA GLU A 1028 39.16 -13.56 -1.37
C GLU A 1028 40.62 -13.97 -1.59
N ARG A 1029 41.50 -12.92 -1.82
CA ARG A 1029 42.93 -13.25 -2.06
C ARG A 1029 43.56 -13.89 -0.82
N ASP A 1030 44.27 -15.14 -1.10
CA ASP A 1030 44.96 -15.83 0.01
C ASP A 1030 46.37 -16.22 -0.44
N GLU A 1031 47.29 -16.40 0.55
CA GLU A 1031 48.67 -16.83 0.22
C GLU A 1031 48.70 -18.29 -0.24
N TRP A 1032 49.55 -18.62 -1.30
CA TRP A 1032 49.58 -19.96 -1.93
C TRP A 1032 49.95 -21.05 -0.91
N ALA A 1033 50.69 -20.62 0.15
CA ALA A 1033 51.07 -21.58 1.21
C ALA A 1033 49.84 -22.02 2.02
N ASN A 1034 48.84 -21.12 2.11
CA ASN A 1034 47.59 -21.42 2.86
C ASN A 1034 46.62 -22.25 2.02
N LEU A 1035 46.88 -22.40 0.73
CA LEU A 1035 46.02 -23.16 -0.20
C LEU A 1035 46.73 -24.43 -0.65
N GLY A 1036 47.92 -24.74 0.10
CA GLY A 1036 48.54 -26.08 -0.07
C GLY A 1036 49.46 -26.12 -1.30
N PHE A 1037 49.92 -24.78 -1.83
CA PHE A 1037 50.88 -24.75 -2.98
C PHE A 1037 52.23 -24.24 -2.52
N GLN A 1038 53.07 -25.01 -1.63
CA GLN A 1038 54.39 -24.59 -1.13
C GLN A 1038 55.45 -24.68 -2.24
N GLN A 1039 56.24 -23.58 -2.55
CA GLN A 1039 57.41 -23.37 -3.44
C GLN A 1039 58.55 -24.34 -3.08
N GLN A 1040 58.71 -25.47 -3.69
CA GLN A 1040 59.95 -26.29 -3.73
C GLN A 1040 61.18 -25.41 -3.98
N ARG A 1041 61.93 -24.92 -2.94
CA ARG A 1041 63.34 -24.46 -2.90
C ARG A 1041 64.20 -25.19 -3.95
N THR A 1042 64.31 -24.68 -5.22
CA THR A 1042 65.30 -25.12 -6.23
C THR A 1042 66.66 -24.48 -5.93
N ASP A 1043 67.54 -25.04 -5.03
CA ASP A 1043 69.00 -24.82 -5.05
C ASP A 1043 69.53 -24.72 -6.50
N PRO A 1044 70.22 -23.57 -6.94
CA PRO A 1044 70.89 -23.40 -8.24
C PRO A 1044 72.10 -24.34 -8.39
N PRO A 1045 72.50 -24.87 -9.70
CA PRO A 1045 73.23 -25.97 -10.33
C PRO A 1045 74.74 -25.93 -10.00
N THR A 1046 75.33 -26.93 -9.24
CA THR A 1046 76.79 -27.14 -9.07
C THR A 1046 77.34 -27.97 -10.22
N ASP A 1047 77.98 -27.37 -11.32
CA ASP A 1047 79.06 -28.09 -12.05
C ASP A 1047 80.34 -28.14 -11.21
N PRO A 1048 81.21 -29.24 -11.63
CA PRO A 1048 81.89 -30.48 -11.21
C PRO A 1048 83.29 -30.20 -10.62
N ASP A 1049 83.43 -30.86 -9.55
CA ASP A 1049 84.51 -31.18 -8.60
C ASP A 1049 85.90 -31.05 -9.24
N PRO A 1050 86.93 -30.56 -8.47
CA PRO A 1050 88.13 -31.42 -8.47
C PRO A 1050 88.51 -31.87 -7.06
N PRO A 1051 89.27 -33.07 -7.07
CA PRO A 1051 89.47 -34.05 -5.99
C PRO A 1051 90.51 -33.59 -4.96
N PRO A 1052 90.61 -34.33 -3.92
CA PRO A 1052 90.46 -34.53 -2.47
C PRO A 1052 91.82 -34.61 -1.76
N LYS A 1053 91.88 -34.09 -0.56
CA LYS A 1053 92.25 -34.80 0.69
C LYS A 1053 92.46 -33.78 1.80
N PRO A 1054 92.40 -34.32 2.99
CA PRO A 1054 91.83 -34.43 4.33
C PRO A 1054 92.75 -33.81 5.40
N PRO A 1055 92.42 -33.77 6.66
CA PRO A 1055 91.55 -33.87 7.85
C PRO A 1055 92.08 -33.05 9.03
N SER A 1056 91.16 -32.45 9.73
CA SER A 1056 91.53 -32.43 11.16
C SER A 1056 90.44 -31.67 11.95
N SER A 1057 89.67 -32.51 12.73
CA SER A 1057 89.60 -32.58 14.20
C SER A 1057 89.23 -31.22 14.80
N SER A 1058 88.05 -31.14 15.28
CA SER A 1058 87.36 -30.74 16.51
C SER A 1058 87.79 -29.34 16.97
N PRO A 1059 87.13 -28.79 17.88
CA PRO A 1059 86.41 -29.08 19.14
C PRO A 1059 85.57 -27.89 19.60
N THR A 1060 84.46 -28.26 20.06
CA THR A 1060 83.86 -27.96 21.38
C THR A 1060 82.47 -27.33 21.16
#